data_AF-A0A089P2Y4-F1
#
_entry.id   AF-A0A089P2Y4-F1
#
_cell.length_a   1.000
_cell.length_b   1.000
_cell.length_c   1.000
_cell.angle_alpha   90.00
_cell.angle_beta   90.00
_cell.angle_gamma   90.00
#
_symmetry.space_group_name_H-M   'P 1'
#
loop_
_entity.id
_entity.type
_entity.pdbx_description
1 polymer ?
#
loop_
_entity_poly.entity_id
_entity_poly.type
_entity_poly.pdbx_seq_one_letter_code
_entity_poly.pdbx_strand_id
1 'polypeptide(L)'
;MSRRSNVAPPTRLAATRNLTSSVDDRCATCSIALEECPNKRVRRGNVARGALPSNGREWELALVRHYLRCDGPFGASPLAFVDATGEELARAVGADAAHVEDVRSAFLGSFGSPSLLRDVLSGASRPTYSGVEAPGWFRYLFLSCLVAAAETGGCNAGVYRERLRTLLGAEATISDLRGLPLLWGRLAEWCDARRLEGEPFRRVVLPDRGHMTQIGESVRIAFPSRLDRLRLEQLAADWNAAEFTSPTCVIKFVRNRLDGLPWSEGFVAAFLDFGMRYRRGERLLADHPFWVLIRRTLASIGEGDERSAAGISIRLIAGLDDETLVELSARTQIPGLGLRPDAEAGFSCTVSTEAMIEAVGAAARLGGFGRLRGVVAALDRGVMPFVETSWGVWAFLASPDSGPVRILGRHGAVRSSGNPGIWQAAADGWWLSSQIPIGVYEEILGRIGKPLEPSDRLRSLRIEGGIRTGACFLGRPTFLPVVAAPDGATLTLQASRVERGELGLAAEARGPVPLVAEAPVAGAWRLTAREIEGSGTENELRLSFVDRAFEHNVGAGSAEGWENEVELVLLPGILGSRTTDVPPAAPSEDETCRDDLLEAVYAGGVGGWSEADLFPLLRRAVGGGGGGPRPWDVLRALREGGWVEPRLDPRWGARRWILRPMRLLRRDDRTAVLDGAWCATGLDRFEAACRRAGAAAEVRPGRGPWSVPTMVVRSADLVAVAAATGVPIVDLPRIGAAPAPACWPSTIHPLAARMVAGIWCWERGRFLAAAGGATGSVRLERWVRPRRDARDVYRISGSASGDLVLESRTAAILEAHRRAGIPLLHHAENELVRLRAEGNLPAEIVGALRFAHLASSGPIRRETGEWTYAYPCSRDDARELVAIFGAAVAGSAPAPDHARYRLSRKLGPRGRALLNPAAALRPVL
;
A
#
# COMPACT_ATOMS: atom_id res chain seq x y z
N MET A 1 18.40 -63.00 29.59
CA MET A 1 19.69 -63.51 30.12
C MET A 1 20.33 -62.42 31.00
N SER A 2 21.35 -62.78 31.80
CA SER A 2 22.17 -61.92 32.68
C SER A 2 22.40 -60.45 32.25
N ARG A 3 22.65 -59.45 33.09
CA ARG A 3 22.63 -59.17 34.56
C ARG A 3 23.77 -58.15 34.82
N ARG A 4 23.50 -57.06 35.56
CA ARG A 4 24.44 -56.36 36.50
C ARG A 4 25.64 -55.60 35.86
N SER A 5 26.33 -54.62 36.48
CA SER A 5 26.28 -53.91 37.79
C SER A 5 27.28 -52.70 37.77
N ASN A 6 27.29 -51.65 38.62
CA ASN A 6 26.39 -51.12 39.67
C ASN A 6 26.84 -49.69 40.11
N VAL A 7 25.95 -48.94 40.80
CA VAL A 7 26.26 -47.97 41.90
C VAL A 7 26.91 -46.59 41.59
N ALA A 8 26.64 -45.62 42.48
CA ALA A 8 27.14 -44.23 42.58
C ALA A 8 27.16 -43.85 44.10
N PRO A 9 27.09 -42.57 44.54
CA PRO A 9 27.94 -41.37 44.38
C PRO A 9 28.79 -41.19 45.69
N PRO A 10 28.99 -40.03 46.42
CA PRO A 10 28.80 -38.58 46.17
C PRO A 10 29.91 -37.61 46.73
N THR A 11 29.57 -36.30 46.77
CA THR A 11 29.90 -35.25 47.80
C THR A 11 31.15 -34.33 47.75
N ARG A 12 30.88 -33.04 47.39
CA ARG A 12 31.05 -31.77 48.17
C ARG A 12 32.42 -31.06 48.40
N LEU A 13 32.33 -29.72 48.26
CA LEU A 13 32.85 -28.58 49.08
C LEU A 13 34.07 -27.73 48.65
N ALA A 14 33.92 -26.40 48.89
CA ALA A 14 34.87 -25.26 48.88
C ALA A 14 35.75 -25.00 47.62
N ALA A 15 35.92 -23.81 47.02
CA ALA A 15 35.66 -22.38 47.32
C ALA A 15 36.78 -21.55 48.00
N THR A 16 37.68 -20.94 47.19
CA THR A 16 38.46 -19.68 47.38
C THR A 16 39.48 -19.52 46.21
N ARG A 17 40.15 -18.39 45.89
CA ARG A 17 39.84 -16.94 45.85
C ARG A 17 41.10 -16.17 45.33
N ASN A 18 40.96 -15.34 44.28
CA ASN A 18 41.74 -14.11 43.99
C ASN A 18 43.25 -14.08 43.56
N LEU A 19 43.56 -13.11 42.64
CA LEU A 19 44.84 -12.35 42.44
C LEU A 19 46.07 -13.15 41.89
N THR A 20 47.13 -12.64 41.21
CA THR A 20 47.63 -11.34 40.62
C THR A 20 48.89 -11.65 39.74
N SER A 21 49.53 -10.81 38.89
CA SER A 21 49.33 -9.45 38.28
C SER A 21 50.41 -9.16 37.19
N SER A 22 50.07 -8.48 36.08
CA SER A 22 51.02 -7.82 35.14
C SER A 22 50.23 -6.84 34.23
N VAL A 23 50.46 -5.51 34.10
CA VAL A 23 51.48 -4.56 34.65
C VAL A 23 52.89 -4.80 34.06
N ASP A 24 53.58 -3.88 33.38
CA ASP A 24 53.46 -2.42 33.06
C ASP A 24 54.30 -2.11 31.78
N ASP A 25 54.28 -0.99 31.04
CA ASP A 25 53.31 0.09 30.71
C ASP A 25 53.82 0.79 29.39
N ARG A 26 54.28 2.04 29.16
CA ARG A 26 54.34 3.35 29.89
C ARG A 26 54.54 4.55 28.94
N CYS A 27 53.49 5.38 28.75
CA CYS A 27 53.52 6.84 28.47
C CYS A 27 54.12 7.42 27.15
N ALA A 28 53.89 8.69 26.74
CA ALA A 28 52.79 9.70 26.89
C ALA A 28 53.17 10.94 25.98
N THR A 29 52.69 12.20 26.03
CA THR A 29 51.82 13.02 26.93
C THR A 29 51.33 14.29 26.20
N CYS A 30 50.30 14.99 26.75
CA CYS A 30 49.99 16.44 26.59
C CYS A 30 49.48 16.98 25.22
N SER A 31 48.64 18.04 25.13
CA SER A 31 47.77 18.73 26.12
C SER A 31 46.87 19.80 25.46
N ILE A 32 45.69 20.11 26.05
CA ILE A 32 44.88 21.37 25.93
C ILE A 32 44.22 21.65 24.55
N ALA A 33 43.05 22.32 24.39
CA ALA A 33 41.76 22.40 25.13
C ALA A 33 40.72 23.16 24.25
N LEU A 34 39.40 23.06 24.56
CA LEU A 34 38.27 23.81 23.95
C LEU A 34 38.00 23.50 22.45
N GLU A 35 36.80 23.65 21.85
CA GLU A 35 35.46 24.07 22.33
C GLU A 35 34.29 23.38 21.54
N GLU A 36 33.05 23.81 21.74
CA GLU A 36 31.75 23.14 21.48
C GLU A 36 31.40 22.57 20.07
N CYS A 37 30.74 21.39 20.04
CA CYS A 37 29.55 21.11 19.17
C CYS A 37 28.85 19.74 19.47
N PRO A 38 27.57 19.67 19.87
CA PRO A 38 26.94 18.43 20.38
C PRO A 38 26.18 17.60 19.33
N ASN A 39 26.90 16.82 18.49
CA ASN A 39 26.27 16.03 17.42
C ASN A 39 25.78 14.63 17.90
N LYS A 40 24.64 14.58 18.61
CA LYS A 40 24.03 13.32 19.11
C LYS A 40 23.41 12.49 17.97
N ARG A 41 24.12 11.43 17.55
CA ARG A 41 23.64 10.43 16.58
C ARG A 41 22.32 9.78 17.05
N VAL A 42 21.22 10.07 16.36
CA VAL A 42 19.96 9.32 16.49
C VAL A 42 20.17 7.92 15.91
N ARG A 43 20.30 6.91 16.77
CA ARG A 43 20.25 5.51 16.33
C ARG A 43 18.84 5.20 15.81
N ARG A 44 18.72 4.90 14.51
CA ARG A 44 17.53 4.25 13.95
C ARG A 44 17.32 2.93 14.69
N GLY A 45 16.16 2.75 15.32
CA GLY A 45 15.83 1.51 16.03
C GLY A 45 15.32 0.45 15.06
N ASN A 46 15.97 -0.72 15.03
CA ASN A 46 15.29 -1.92 14.55
C ASN A 46 14.16 -2.27 15.53
N VAL A 47 13.02 -2.74 15.01
CA VAL A 47 11.87 -3.15 15.83
C VAL A 47 12.19 -4.48 16.53
N ALA A 48 12.81 -4.38 17.70
CA ALA A 48 12.99 -5.48 18.64
C ALA A 48 11.95 -5.38 19.77
N ARG A 49 11.63 -6.53 20.38
CA ARG A 49 10.67 -6.71 21.49
C ARG A 49 10.61 -5.49 22.42
N GLY A 50 9.46 -4.82 22.45
CA GLY A 50 9.28 -3.59 23.23
C GLY A 50 9.49 -3.82 24.72
N ALA A 51 10.40 -3.08 25.33
CA ALA A 51 10.46 -2.96 26.78
C ALA A 51 9.27 -2.14 27.27
N LEU A 52 8.66 -2.53 28.39
CA LEU A 52 7.54 -1.78 28.99
C LEU A 52 7.99 -0.36 29.40
N PRO A 53 7.09 0.64 29.38
CA PRO A 53 7.42 2.01 29.79
C PRO A 53 8.03 2.07 31.20
N SER A 54 9.24 2.62 31.28
CA SER A 54 10.10 2.55 32.48
C SER A 54 9.74 3.56 33.57
N ASN A 55 8.96 4.59 33.22
CA ASN A 55 8.65 5.71 34.10
C ASN A 55 7.32 6.39 33.71
N GLY A 56 6.80 7.23 34.62
CA GLY A 56 5.51 7.89 34.45
C GLY A 56 5.37 8.81 33.22
N ARG A 57 6.46 9.33 32.65
CA ARG A 57 6.43 10.17 31.44
C ARG A 57 6.25 9.32 30.18
N GLU A 58 6.85 8.14 30.14
CA GLU A 58 6.66 7.19 29.03
C GLU A 58 5.24 6.60 29.04
N TRP A 59 4.70 6.29 30.23
CA TRP A 59 3.28 5.91 30.38
C TRP A 59 2.31 7.02 29.94
N GLU A 60 2.57 8.28 30.33
CA GLU A 60 1.78 9.44 29.84
C GLU A 60 1.80 9.50 28.31
N LEU A 61 2.99 9.46 27.69
CA LEU A 61 3.14 9.55 26.23
C LEU A 61 2.47 8.40 25.48
N ALA A 62 2.53 7.16 25.99
CA ALA A 62 1.85 6.01 25.42
C ALA A 62 0.32 6.20 25.45
N LEU A 63 -0.24 6.55 26.62
CA LEU A 63 -1.68 6.76 26.79
C LEU A 63 -2.20 7.96 25.97
N VAL A 64 -1.44 9.07 25.89
CA VAL A 64 -1.78 10.24 25.09
C VAL A 64 -1.79 9.91 23.58
N ARG A 65 -0.81 9.14 23.09
CA ARG A 65 -0.79 8.67 21.69
C ARG A 65 -1.94 7.71 21.39
N HIS A 66 -2.25 6.80 22.30
CA HIS A 66 -3.32 5.81 22.10
C HIS A 66 -4.71 6.44 22.14
N TYR A 67 -5.01 7.26 23.16
CA TYR A 67 -6.36 7.77 23.41
C TYR A 67 -6.62 9.20 22.95
N LEU A 68 -5.62 10.11 22.91
CA LEU A 68 -5.87 11.54 22.69
C LEU A 68 -5.48 12.05 21.31
N ARG A 69 -4.58 11.40 20.59
CA ARG A 69 -4.20 11.82 19.23
C ARG A 69 -5.10 11.20 18.15
N CYS A 70 -5.31 11.95 17.07
CA CYS A 70 -6.09 11.52 15.91
C CYS A 70 -5.36 10.54 14.99
N ASP A 71 -4.05 10.36 15.16
CA ASP A 71 -3.23 9.32 14.53
C ASP A 71 -3.12 8.03 15.37
N GLY A 72 -3.75 8.01 16.56
CA GLY A 72 -3.96 6.81 17.36
C GLY A 72 -5.07 5.89 16.81
N PRO A 73 -5.21 4.66 17.33
CA PRO A 73 -6.11 3.63 16.78
C PRO A 73 -7.61 3.91 16.94
N PHE A 74 -7.99 5.00 17.62
CA PHE A 74 -9.38 5.48 17.68
C PHE A 74 -9.69 6.61 16.69
N GLY A 75 -8.71 7.06 15.88
CA GLY A 75 -8.88 8.06 14.85
C GLY A 75 -9.33 9.43 15.37
N ALA A 76 -9.99 10.21 14.52
CA ALA A 76 -10.45 11.57 14.84
C ALA A 76 -11.74 11.63 15.67
N SER A 77 -12.48 10.52 15.80
CA SER A 77 -13.76 10.43 16.52
C SER A 77 -13.61 10.94 17.97
N PRO A 78 -14.58 11.70 18.54
CA PRO A 78 -14.43 12.25 19.89
C PRO A 78 -14.15 11.21 20.98
N LEU A 79 -13.34 11.58 21.98
CA LEU A 79 -13.17 10.81 23.21
C LEU A 79 -14.40 11.03 24.11
N ALA A 80 -15.43 10.23 23.88
CA ALA A 80 -16.63 10.13 24.72
C ALA A 80 -16.55 8.99 25.77
N PHE A 81 -15.52 8.15 25.70
CA PHE A 81 -15.28 7.01 26.58
C PHE A 81 -13.79 6.64 26.66
N VAL A 82 -13.41 5.91 27.71
CA VAL A 82 -12.09 5.33 27.93
C VAL A 82 -12.26 3.84 28.30
N ASP A 83 -11.82 2.95 27.40
CA ASP A 83 -11.72 1.51 27.65
C ASP A 83 -10.52 1.24 28.57
N ALA A 84 -10.72 1.42 29.88
CA ALA A 84 -9.65 1.29 30.87
C ALA A 84 -9.35 -0.18 31.28
N THR A 85 -9.55 -1.13 30.37
CA THR A 85 -9.24 -2.55 30.59
C THR A 85 -7.74 -2.85 30.44
N GLY A 86 -7.28 -3.97 31.02
CA GLY A 86 -5.86 -4.36 30.96
C GLY A 86 -5.43 -4.73 29.54
N GLU A 87 -6.35 -5.27 28.75
CA GLU A 87 -6.16 -5.66 27.36
C GLU A 87 -6.00 -4.45 26.44
N GLU A 88 -6.66 -3.33 26.74
CA GLU A 88 -6.47 -2.05 26.02
C GLU A 88 -5.21 -1.31 26.51
N LEU A 89 -4.90 -1.37 27.81
CA LEU A 89 -3.66 -0.85 28.37
C LEU A 89 -2.42 -1.54 27.78
N ALA A 90 -2.45 -2.86 27.56
CA ALA A 90 -1.40 -3.60 26.87
C ALA A 90 -1.23 -3.14 25.42
N ARG A 91 -2.34 -2.97 24.69
CA ARG A 91 -2.32 -2.45 23.31
C ARG A 91 -1.80 -1.00 23.23
N ALA A 92 -2.08 -0.16 24.24
CA ALA A 92 -1.57 1.21 24.33
C ALA A 92 -0.04 1.30 24.47
N VAL A 93 0.63 0.22 24.91
CA VAL A 93 2.10 0.13 24.97
C VAL A 93 2.71 -0.86 23.96
N GLY A 94 1.90 -1.43 23.06
CA GLY A 94 2.35 -2.42 22.08
C GLY A 94 2.74 -3.78 22.67
N ALA A 95 2.22 -4.12 23.85
CA ALA A 95 2.44 -5.42 24.50
C ALA A 95 1.39 -6.47 24.06
N ASP A 96 1.82 -7.73 24.04
CA ASP A 96 0.97 -8.88 23.72
C ASP A 96 -0.01 -9.22 24.86
N ALA A 97 -1.18 -9.75 24.52
CA ALA A 97 -2.26 -10.11 25.44
C ALA A 97 -1.83 -11.14 26.52
N ALA A 98 -0.77 -11.91 26.28
CA ALA A 98 -0.18 -12.80 27.27
C ALA A 98 0.39 -12.09 28.51
N HIS A 99 0.70 -10.79 28.43
CA HIS A 99 1.40 -10.02 29.48
C HIS A 99 0.50 -8.97 30.17
N VAL A 100 -0.83 -9.10 30.07
CA VAL A 100 -1.78 -8.06 30.52
C VAL A 100 -1.64 -7.68 32.01
N GLU A 101 -1.47 -8.65 32.91
CA GLU A 101 -1.31 -8.35 34.34
C GLU A 101 0.12 -7.85 34.69
N ASP A 102 1.15 -8.21 33.90
CA ASP A 102 2.50 -7.64 34.02
C ASP A 102 2.53 -6.15 33.62
N VAL A 103 1.91 -5.83 32.47
CA VAL A 103 1.67 -4.46 31.99
C VAL A 103 0.95 -3.64 33.06
N ARG A 104 -0.12 -4.19 33.64
CA ARG A 104 -0.91 -3.54 34.69
C ARG A 104 -0.10 -3.31 35.96
N SER A 105 0.69 -4.28 36.39
CA SER A 105 1.61 -4.17 37.54
C SER A 105 2.64 -3.05 37.32
N ALA A 106 3.28 -3.02 36.15
CA ALA A 106 4.22 -1.97 35.77
C ALA A 106 3.58 -0.58 35.69
N PHE A 107 2.33 -0.48 35.21
CA PHE A 107 1.57 0.78 35.19
C PHE A 107 1.30 1.30 36.60
N LEU A 108 0.81 0.44 37.50
CA LEU A 108 0.54 0.80 38.90
C LEU A 108 1.83 1.20 39.65
N GLY A 109 2.94 0.48 39.41
CA GLY A 109 4.26 0.85 39.92
C GLY A 109 4.76 2.23 39.46
N SER A 110 4.28 2.74 38.32
CA SER A 110 4.69 4.06 37.80
C SER A 110 4.20 5.26 38.64
N PHE A 111 3.36 5.03 39.65
CA PHE A 111 2.80 6.06 40.55
C PHE A 111 3.51 6.16 41.91
N GLY A 112 4.71 5.58 42.06
CA GLY A 112 5.44 5.34 43.32
C GLY A 112 5.79 6.51 44.27
N SER A 113 5.14 7.68 44.16
CA SER A 113 5.10 8.70 45.21
C SER A 113 3.64 8.92 45.66
N PRO A 114 3.22 8.31 46.80
CA PRO A 114 1.84 8.43 47.30
C PRO A 114 1.43 9.85 47.69
N SER A 115 2.39 10.73 48.02
CA SER A 115 2.13 12.16 48.25
C SER A 115 1.77 12.86 46.94
N LEU A 116 2.63 12.76 45.91
CA LEU A 116 2.33 13.35 44.60
C LEU A 116 0.99 12.85 44.04
N LEU A 117 0.68 11.56 44.17
CA LEU A 117 -0.62 11.03 43.77
C LEU A 117 -1.80 11.68 44.52
N ARG A 118 -1.70 11.81 45.85
CA ARG A 118 -2.71 12.50 46.68
C ARG A 118 -2.87 13.97 46.27
N ASP A 119 -1.77 14.66 46.03
CA ASP A 119 -1.78 16.09 45.70
C ASP A 119 -2.39 16.33 44.32
N VAL A 120 -2.19 15.42 43.35
CA VAL A 120 -2.85 15.48 42.04
C VAL A 120 -4.34 15.16 42.14
N LEU A 121 -4.73 14.13 42.89
CA LEU A 121 -6.14 13.73 43.03
C LEU A 121 -6.98 14.72 43.87
N SER A 122 -6.38 15.42 44.84
CA SER A 122 -7.03 16.53 45.55
C SER A 122 -7.04 17.83 44.74
N GLY A 123 -6.17 17.97 43.75
CA GLY A 123 -6.00 19.17 42.92
C GLY A 123 -4.99 20.18 43.48
N ALA A 124 -4.29 19.86 44.57
CA ALA A 124 -3.23 20.67 45.17
C ALA A 124 -1.93 20.73 44.33
N SER A 125 -1.69 19.75 43.45
CA SER A 125 -0.54 19.71 42.55
C SER A 125 -0.95 19.43 41.10
N ARG A 126 -0.19 19.98 40.14
CA ARG A 126 -0.38 19.76 38.70
C ARG A 126 0.97 19.38 38.08
N PRO A 127 1.21 18.10 37.71
CA PRO A 127 2.41 17.70 37.02
C PRO A 127 2.33 18.20 35.58
N THR A 128 3.27 19.02 35.17
CA THR A 128 3.46 19.45 33.78
C THR A 128 4.84 18.99 33.32
N TYR A 129 4.90 18.36 32.15
CA TYR A 129 6.17 18.03 31.53
C TYR A 129 6.56 19.14 30.55
N SER A 130 7.63 19.88 30.84
CA SER A 130 8.15 20.91 29.93
C SER A 130 8.65 20.29 28.62
N GLY A 131 8.23 20.87 27.49
CA GLY A 131 8.65 20.44 26.15
C GLY A 131 8.14 19.06 25.72
N VAL A 132 6.87 18.72 26.00
CA VAL A 132 6.26 17.42 25.65
C VAL A 132 4.90 17.59 24.97
N GLU A 133 4.57 16.72 24.01
CA GLU A 133 3.26 16.58 23.35
C GLU A 133 2.15 16.00 24.29
N ALA A 134 2.19 16.30 25.60
CA ALA A 134 1.32 15.70 26.59
C ALA A 134 0.94 16.69 27.69
N PRO A 135 -0.25 16.57 28.30
CA PRO A 135 -0.65 17.43 29.42
C PRO A 135 0.21 17.17 30.67
N GLY A 136 0.55 15.90 30.96
CA GLY A 136 1.33 15.48 32.13
C GLY A 136 0.47 14.89 33.26
N TRP A 137 -0.86 14.93 33.13
CA TRP A 137 -1.81 14.41 34.10
C TRP A 137 -2.78 13.34 33.54
N PHE A 138 -2.71 12.98 32.26
CA PHE A 138 -3.68 12.06 31.65
C PHE A 138 -3.59 10.64 32.23
N ARG A 139 -2.39 10.16 32.59
CA ARG A 139 -2.21 8.86 33.26
C ARG A 139 -2.94 8.73 34.59
N TYR A 140 -3.16 9.84 35.31
CA TYR A 140 -3.91 9.84 36.57
C TYR A 140 -5.43 9.77 36.33
N LEU A 141 -5.90 10.34 35.21
CA LEU A 141 -7.28 10.17 34.74
C LEU A 141 -7.51 8.76 34.19
N PHE A 142 -6.53 8.18 33.51
CA PHE A 142 -6.59 6.77 33.13
C PHE A 142 -6.60 5.84 34.35
N LEU A 143 -5.81 6.13 35.40
CA LEU A 143 -5.87 5.43 36.68
C LEU A 143 -7.26 5.57 37.33
N SER A 144 -7.88 6.76 37.31
CA SER A 144 -9.22 6.93 37.87
C SER A 144 -10.30 6.15 37.10
N CYS A 145 -10.16 6.01 35.78
CA CYS A 145 -10.98 5.11 34.96
C CYS A 145 -10.70 3.63 35.22
N LEU A 146 -9.44 3.21 35.40
CA LEU A 146 -9.06 1.82 35.71
C LEU A 146 -9.68 1.34 37.04
N VAL A 147 -9.78 2.22 38.03
CA VAL A 147 -10.45 1.95 39.32
C VAL A 147 -11.97 1.83 39.15
N ALA A 148 -12.57 2.57 38.22
CA ALA A 148 -14.01 2.49 37.91
C ALA A 148 -14.36 1.26 37.06
N ALA A 149 -13.58 0.94 36.03
CA ALA A 149 -13.80 -0.20 35.12
C ALA A 149 -13.66 -1.58 35.80
N ALA A 150 -13.22 -1.61 37.06
CA ALA A 150 -13.14 -2.78 37.93
C ALA A 150 -14.43 -3.05 38.75
N GLU A 151 -15.55 -2.37 38.46
CA GLU A 151 -16.76 -2.40 39.29
C GLU A 151 -17.84 -3.43 38.91
N THR A 152 -18.53 -3.93 39.95
CA THR A 152 -19.75 -4.75 39.91
C THR A 152 -20.98 -3.96 40.39
N GLY A 153 -21.40 -2.96 39.61
CA GLY A 153 -22.65 -2.19 39.84
C GLY A 153 -22.63 -1.18 41.00
N GLY A 154 -23.56 -0.23 40.96
CA GLY A 154 -23.91 0.65 42.09
C GLY A 154 -22.78 1.50 42.67
N CYS A 155 -22.07 2.25 41.83
CA CYS A 155 -20.92 3.04 42.26
C CYS A 155 -21.27 4.00 43.41
N ASN A 156 -20.52 3.94 44.51
CA ASN A 156 -20.57 4.97 45.55
C ASN A 156 -19.15 5.26 46.09
N ALA A 157 -18.96 6.50 46.53
CA ALA A 157 -17.63 7.06 46.70
C ALA A 157 -16.82 6.46 47.88
N GLY A 158 -17.44 5.63 48.73
CA GLY A 158 -16.74 4.83 49.73
C GLY A 158 -15.99 3.67 49.07
N VAL A 159 -16.71 2.83 48.31
CA VAL A 159 -16.16 1.65 47.62
C VAL A 159 -15.06 2.05 46.62
N TYR A 160 -15.26 3.15 45.90
CA TYR A 160 -14.25 3.68 44.97
C TYR A 160 -12.89 3.98 45.64
N ARG A 161 -12.92 4.65 46.81
CA ARG A 161 -11.70 4.97 47.58
C ARG A 161 -11.01 3.72 48.12
N GLU A 162 -11.77 2.70 48.50
CA GLU A 162 -11.20 1.45 48.99
C GLU A 162 -10.47 0.69 47.88
N ARG A 163 -11.10 0.52 46.70
CA ARG A 163 -10.42 -0.09 45.54
C ARG A 163 -9.15 0.66 45.14
N LEU A 164 -9.14 2.01 45.22
CA LEU A 164 -7.95 2.81 44.96
C LEU A 164 -6.80 2.49 45.93
N ARG A 165 -7.08 2.24 47.23
CA ARG A 165 -6.06 1.78 48.20
C ARG A 165 -5.56 0.39 47.86
N THR A 166 -6.47 -0.55 47.62
CA THR A 166 -6.15 -1.97 47.32
C THR A 166 -5.27 -2.09 46.08
N LEU A 167 -5.60 -1.37 45.00
CA LEU A 167 -4.88 -1.42 43.73
C LEU A 167 -3.47 -0.78 43.78
N LEU A 168 -3.18 0.04 44.80
CA LEU A 168 -1.91 0.74 44.95
C LEU A 168 -1.07 0.26 46.14
N GLY A 169 -1.56 -0.73 46.90
CA GLY A 169 -0.89 -1.22 48.11
C GLY A 169 -0.68 -0.15 49.19
N ALA A 170 -1.50 0.91 49.19
CA ALA A 170 -1.23 2.13 49.95
C ALA A 170 -2.13 2.24 51.20
N GLU A 171 -1.52 2.12 52.39
CA GLU A 171 -2.18 2.40 53.68
C GLU A 171 -2.59 3.87 53.85
N ALA A 172 -2.04 4.76 53.00
CA ALA A 172 -2.18 6.20 53.13
C ALA A 172 -3.56 6.72 52.65
N THR A 173 -4.24 7.46 53.52
CA THR A 173 -5.61 7.96 53.32
C THR A 173 -5.75 8.99 52.18
N ILE A 174 -6.02 8.51 50.96
CA ILE A 174 -6.65 9.33 49.91
C ILE A 174 -8.14 9.48 50.27
N SER A 175 -8.49 10.65 50.79
CA SER A 175 -9.86 11.03 51.19
C SER A 175 -10.50 12.01 50.20
N ASP A 176 -9.73 12.95 49.66
CA ASP A 176 -10.19 13.96 48.71
C ASP A 176 -9.90 13.55 47.26
N LEU A 177 -10.89 13.74 46.39
CA LEU A 177 -10.84 13.45 44.94
C LEU A 177 -11.32 14.65 44.10
N ARG A 178 -11.50 15.84 44.71
CA ARG A 178 -11.98 17.07 44.03
C ARG A 178 -11.09 17.56 42.88
N GLY A 179 -9.86 17.04 42.75
CA GLY A 179 -9.01 17.30 41.60
C GLY A 179 -9.50 16.63 40.31
N LEU A 180 -10.17 15.47 40.38
CA LEU A 180 -10.55 14.71 39.18
C LEU A 180 -11.47 15.48 38.21
N PRO A 181 -12.57 16.12 38.62
CA PRO A 181 -13.40 16.94 37.72
C PRO A 181 -12.62 18.10 37.08
N LEU A 182 -11.73 18.73 37.85
CA LEU A 182 -10.90 19.85 37.40
C LEU A 182 -9.86 19.39 36.37
N LEU A 183 -9.27 18.21 36.55
CA LEU A 183 -8.33 17.61 35.60
C LEU A 183 -9.01 17.15 34.31
N TRP A 184 -10.26 16.67 34.38
CA TRP A 184 -11.07 16.34 33.20
C TRP A 184 -11.46 17.58 32.40
N GLY A 185 -11.98 18.63 33.05
CA GLY A 185 -12.29 19.91 32.39
C GLY A 185 -11.06 20.50 31.70
N ARG A 186 -9.93 20.55 32.41
CA ARG A 186 -8.63 20.99 31.87
C ARG A 186 -8.07 20.09 30.77
N LEU A 187 -8.46 18.81 30.70
CA LEU A 187 -8.09 17.93 29.59
C LEU A 187 -8.86 18.31 28.32
N ALA A 188 -10.15 18.59 28.44
CA ALA A 188 -10.96 19.07 27.32
C ALA A 188 -10.46 20.44 26.82
N GLU A 189 -10.25 21.40 27.73
CA GLU A 189 -9.65 22.71 27.41
C GLU A 189 -8.29 22.58 26.71
N TRP A 190 -7.40 21.72 27.21
CA TRP A 190 -6.07 21.51 26.63
C TRP A 190 -6.14 20.86 25.24
N CYS A 191 -6.98 19.82 25.08
CA CYS A 191 -7.20 19.20 23.78
C CYS A 191 -7.81 20.19 22.78
N ASP A 192 -8.83 20.97 23.17
CA ASP A 192 -9.46 21.95 22.27
C ASP A 192 -8.55 23.14 21.94
N ALA A 193 -7.70 23.60 22.86
CA ALA A 193 -6.64 24.58 22.56
C ALA A 193 -5.66 24.03 21.52
N ARG A 194 -5.12 22.82 21.73
CA ARG A 194 -4.25 22.15 20.75
C ARG A 194 -4.95 21.92 19.41
N ARG A 195 -6.25 21.61 19.42
CA ARG A 195 -7.08 21.46 18.22
C ARG A 195 -7.26 22.76 17.45
N LEU A 196 -7.21 23.92 18.10
CA LEU A 196 -7.23 25.25 17.49
C LEU A 196 -5.84 25.65 16.96
N GLU A 197 -4.75 25.25 17.63
CA GLU A 197 -3.37 25.38 17.14
C GLU A 197 -3.06 24.48 15.91
N GLY A 198 -4.01 23.62 15.51
CA GLY A 198 -3.90 22.68 14.38
C GLY A 198 -3.35 21.31 14.76
N GLU A 199 -2.83 21.14 15.98
CA GLU A 199 -2.24 19.90 16.49
C GLU A 199 -3.24 18.72 16.48
N PRO A 200 -2.80 17.47 16.25
CA PRO A 200 -3.65 16.34 15.89
C PRO A 200 -4.31 15.68 17.12
N PHE A 201 -5.08 16.44 17.91
CA PHE A 201 -5.78 15.94 19.10
C PHE A 201 -7.29 15.75 18.89
N ARG A 202 -7.85 14.75 19.57
CA ARG A 202 -9.28 14.39 19.58
C ARG A 202 -10.06 15.34 20.49
N ARG A 203 -11.31 15.66 20.12
CA ARG A 203 -12.24 16.38 21.00
C ARG A 203 -12.54 15.49 22.22
N VAL A 204 -12.47 16.02 23.43
CA VAL A 204 -12.94 15.31 24.64
C VAL A 204 -14.39 15.68 24.88
N VAL A 205 -15.26 14.70 25.09
CA VAL A 205 -16.68 14.91 25.40
C VAL A 205 -16.94 14.28 26.76
N LEU A 206 -17.03 15.12 27.79
CA LEU A 206 -17.26 14.66 29.16
C LEU A 206 -18.75 14.30 29.36
N PRO A 207 -19.06 13.17 30.01
CA PRO A 207 -20.43 12.83 30.37
C PRO A 207 -20.95 13.73 31.50
N ASP A 208 -22.28 13.85 31.63
CA ASP A 208 -22.87 14.44 32.83
C ASP A 208 -22.52 13.59 34.07
N ARG A 209 -21.90 14.24 35.06
CA ARG A 209 -21.54 13.67 36.36
C ARG A 209 -22.74 13.38 37.27
N GLY A 210 -23.90 13.97 36.99
CA GLY A 210 -25.10 13.84 37.82
C GLY A 210 -24.82 14.20 39.28
N HIS A 211 -25.22 13.33 40.21
CA HIS A 211 -25.00 13.52 41.64
C HIS A 211 -23.55 13.24 42.11
N MET A 212 -22.67 12.72 41.26
CA MET A 212 -21.30 12.30 41.63
C MET A 212 -20.26 13.42 41.51
N THR A 213 -20.28 14.38 42.44
CA THR A 213 -19.47 15.61 42.36
C THR A 213 -17.94 15.47 42.40
N GLN A 214 -17.38 14.29 42.70
CA GLN A 214 -15.92 14.05 42.77
C GLN A 214 -15.40 12.99 41.80
N ILE A 215 -16.24 12.05 41.35
CA ILE A 215 -15.82 10.90 40.52
C ILE A 215 -16.70 10.68 39.29
N GLY A 216 -17.77 11.47 39.10
CA GLY A 216 -18.82 11.21 38.11
C GLY A 216 -18.30 11.15 36.67
N GLU A 217 -17.42 12.08 36.29
CA GLU A 217 -16.79 12.06 34.97
C GLU A 217 -15.96 10.77 34.79
N SER A 218 -15.13 10.41 35.77
CA SER A 218 -14.25 9.23 35.71
C SER A 218 -15.03 7.91 35.70
N VAL A 219 -16.15 7.81 36.42
CA VAL A 219 -17.00 6.61 36.47
C VAL A 219 -17.78 6.45 35.18
N ARG A 220 -18.35 7.54 34.64
CA ARG A 220 -19.24 7.49 33.47
C ARG A 220 -18.49 7.46 32.14
N ILE A 221 -17.25 7.94 32.08
CA ILE A 221 -16.39 7.83 30.90
C ILE A 221 -15.67 6.47 30.83
N ALA A 222 -15.53 5.74 31.95
CA ALA A 222 -14.91 4.42 32.00
C ALA A 222 -15.85 3.33 31.45
N PHE A 223 -15.75 3.05 30.16
CA PHE A 223 -16.59 2.09 29.45
C PHE A 223 -15.77 1.35 28.37
N PRO A 224 -15.92 0.03 28.20
CA PRO A 224 -16.67 -0.91 29.05
C PRO A 224 -15.97 -1.16 30.40
N SER A 225 -16.70 -1.73 31.37
CA SER A 225 -16.06 -2.44 32.49
C SER A 225 -15.55 -3.82 32.03
N ARG A 226 -14.61 -4.43 32.77
CA ARG A 226 -14.12 -5.79 32.49
C ARG A 226 -15.27 -6.82 32.47
N LEU A 227 -16.33 -6.61 33.27
CA LEU A 227 -17.48 -7.50 33.31
C LEU A 227 -18.54 -7.20 32.24
N ASP A 228 -18.69 -5.97 31.76
CA ASP A 228 -19.54 -5.74 30.57
C ASP A 228 -18.94 -6.44 29.34
N ARG A 229 -17.61 -6.41 29.19
CA ARG A 229 -16.90 -7.18 28.15
C ARG A 229 -17.13 -8.69 28.29
N LEU A 230 -16.86 -9.27 29.46
CA LEU A 230 -17.06 -10.71 29.72
C LEU A 230 -18.53 -11.15 29.54
N ARG A 231 -19.50 -10.34 29.96
CA ARG A 231 -20.94 -10.63 29.74
C ARG A 231 -21.32 -10.54 28.27
N LEU A 232 -20.77 -9.57 27.53
CA LEU A 232 -21.02 -9.43 26.11
C LEU A 232 -20.40 -10.59 25.33
N GLU A 233 -19.23 -11.08 25.75
CA GLU A 233 -18.58 -12.29 25.23
C GLU A 233 -19.40 -13.55 25.52
N GLN A 234 -19.92 -13.70 26.76
CA GLN A 234 -20.83 -14.79 27.13
C GLN A 234 -22.13 -14.76 26.31
N LEU A 235 -22.78 -13.59 26.18
CA LEU A 235 -23.98 -13.42 25.36
C LEU A 235 -23.72 -13.62 23.86
N ALA A 236 -22.47 -13.42 23.40
CA ALA A 236 -22.05 -13.66 22.03
C ALA A 236 -21.66 -15.12 21.76
N ALA A 237 -21.37 -15.93 22.78
CA ALA A 237 -21.34 -17.39 22.65
C ALA A 237 -22.75 -17.97 22.37
N ASP A 238 -23.80 -17.32 22.88
CA ASP A 238 -25.21 -17.61 22.57
C ASP A 238 -25.68 -17.01 21.22
N TRP A 239 -24.83 -16.29 20.46
CA TRP A 239 -25.24 -15.65 19.21
C TRP A 239 -25.14 -16.55 17.97
N ASN A 240 -26.25 -16.60 17.23
CA ASN A 240 -26.22 -17.01 15.82
C ASN A 240 -25.61 -15.87 14.98
N ALA A 241 -24.40 -16.07 14.45
CA ALA A 241 -23.68 -15.06 13.67
C ALA A 241 -24.46 -14.52 12.45
N ALA A 242 -25.47 -15.24 11.94
CA ALA A 242 -26.35 -14.76 10.87
C ALA A 242 -27.31 -13.63 11.29
N GLU A 243 -27.61 -13.50 12.59
CA GLU A 243 -28.48 -12.44 13.12
C GLU A 243 -27.74 -11.09 13.28
N PHE A 244 -26.40 -11.11 13.23
CA PHE A 244 -25.58 -9.93 13.51
C PHE A 244 -25.60 -8.86 12.40
N THR A 245 -25.99 -9.22 11.17
CA THR A 245 -25.94 -8.32 9.99
C THR A 245 -26.89 -7.11 10.02
N SER A 246 -27.72 -6.96 11.07
CA SER A 246 -28.59 -5.79 11.29
C SER A 246 -28.38 -5.19 12.69
N PRO A 247 -28.14 -3.87 12.81
CA PRO A 247 -28.14 -3.17 14.10
C PRO A 247 -29.48 -3.27 14.83
N THR A 248 -30.60 -3.36 14.09
CA THR A 248 -31.94 -3.57 14.66
C THR A 248 -32.02 -4.89 15.45
N CYS A 249 -31.39 -5.96 14.96
CA CYS A 249 -31.29 -7.24 15.69
C CYS A 249 -30.45 -7.10 16.97
N VAL A 250 -29.29 -6.43 16.90
CA VAL A 250 -28.42 -6.19 18.06
C VAL A 250 -29.13 -5.35 19.13
N ILE A 251 -29.82 -4.28 18.73
CA ILE A 251 -30.62 -3.42 19.63
C ILE A 251 -31.70 -4.25 20.34
N LYS A 252 -32.42 -5.10 19.60
CA LYS A 252 -33.46 -5.98 20.17
C LYS A 252 -32.88 -7.04 21.12
N PHE A 253 -31.79 -7.71 20.73
CA PHE A 253 -31.17 -8.77 21.54
C PHE A 253 -30.65 -8.24 22.88
N VAL A 254 -29.93 -7.12 22.85
CA VAL A 254 -29.35 -6.51 24.06
C VAL A 254 -30.44 -5.89 24.93
N ARG A 255 -31.45 -5.22 24.35
CA ARG A 255 -32.57 -4.65 25.12
C ARG A 255 -33.28 -5.70 25.97
N ASN A 256 -33.55 -6.88 25.40
CA ASN A 256 -34.19 -8.00 26.10
C ASN A 256 -33.36 -8.58 27.26
N ARG A 257 -32.13 -8.09 27.49
CA ARG A 257 -31.18 -8.57 28.51
C ARG A 257 -30.55 -7.44 29.33
N LEU A 258 -31.06 -6.22 29.23
CA LEU A 258 -30.65 -5.11 30.12
C LEU A 258 -31.13 -5.35 31.55
N ASP A 259 -32.42 -5.65 31.71
CA ASP A 259 -33.06 -5.78 33.03
C ASP A 259 -32.64 -7.06 33.79
N GLY A 260 -32.06 -8.04 33.07
CA GLY A 260 -31.66 -9.34 33.61
C GLY A 260 -30.19 -9.47 34.03
N LEU A 261 -29.35 -8.46 33.79
CA LEU A 261 -27.92 -8.49 34.09
C LEU A 261 -27.43 -7.13 34.65
N PRO A 262 -26.58 -7.07 35.69
CA PRO A 262 -26.15 -5.82 36.31
C PRO A 262 -25.02 -5.12 35.54
N TRP A 263 -25.36 -4.59 34.36
CA TRP A 263 -24.51 -3.76 33.49
C TRP A 263 -24.02 -2.47 34.17
N SER A 264 -22.91 -1.89 33.70
CA SER A 264 -22.46 -0.56 34.14
C SER A 264 -23.35 0.58 33.63
N GLU A 265 -23.40 1.72 34.35
CA GLU A 265 -24.07 2.94 33.87
C GLU A 265 -23.56 3.39 32.50
N GLY A 266 -22.24 3.27 32.25
CA GLY A 266 -21.63 3.60 30.97
C GLY A 266 -22.13 2.71 29.82
N PHE A 267 -22.27 1.39 30.05
CA PHE A 267 -22.83 0.48 29.06
C PHE A 267 -24.30 0.79 28.76
N VAL A 268 -25.11 1.01 29.81
CA VAL A 268 -26.53 1.36 29.65
C VAL A 268 -26.69 2.69 28.91
N ALA A 269 -25.92 3.72 29.26
CA ALA A 269 -25.94 5.01 28.57
C ALA A 269 -25.53 4.89 27.09
N ALA A 270 -24.42 4.22 26.79
CA ALA A 270 -23.94 4.03 25.42
C ALA A 270 -24.92 3.20 24.57
N PHE A 271 -25.58 2.19 25.15
CA PHE A 271 -26.64 1.44 24.47
C PHE A 271 -27.88 2.31 24.20
N LEU A 272 -28.32 3.10 25.19
CA LEU A 272 -29.54 3.91 25.08
C LEU A 272 -29.36 5.07 24.09
N ASP A 273 -28.19 5.72 24.04
CA ASP A 273 -27.90 6.75 23.04
C ASP A 273 -27.88 6.14 21.62
N PHE A 274 -27.10 5.07 21.40
CA PHE A 274 -27.06 4.35 20.14
C PHE A 274 -28.47 3.95 19.65
N GLY A 275 -29.23 3.30 20.53
CA GLY A 275 -30.59 2.86 20.25
C GLY A 275 -31.63 3.98 20.21
N MET A 276 -31.28 5.22 20.55
CA MET A 276 -32.11 6.42 20.37
C MET A 276 -31.79 7.08 19.03
N ARG A 277 -30.51 7.35 18.75
CA ARG A 277 -30.01 7.96 17.51
C ARG A 277 -30.36 7.12 16.29
N TYR A 278 -30.16 5.81 16.36
CA TYR A 278 -30.56 4.87 15.30
C TYR A 278 -32.07 4.91 14.99
N ARG A 279 -32.92 5.10 16.01
CA ARG A 279 -34.38 5.26 15.83
C ARG A 279 -34.79 6.63 15.29
N ARG A 280 -33.94 7.66 15.40
CA ARG A 280 -34.13 8.97 14.75
C ARG A 280 -33.77 8.98 13.27
N GLY A 281 -33.15 7.91 12.77
CA GLY A 281 -32.68 7.80 11.38
C GLY A 281 -31.18 8.03 11.19
N GLU A 282 -30.42 8.40 12.23
CA GLU A 282 -28.96 8.56 12.13
C GLU A 282 -28.31 7.22 11.74
N ARG A 283 -27.36 7.27 10.80
CA ARG A 283 -26.57 6.12 10.32
C ARG A 283 -25.08 6.32 10.49
N LEU A 284 -24.56 7.54 10.70
CA LEU A 284 -23.18 7.82 11.13
C LEU A 284 -22.94 7.38 12.59
N LEU A 285 -23.03 6.06 12.80
CA LEU A 285 -22.94 5.36 14.07
C LEU A 285 -22.01 4.13 14.01
N ALA A 286 -21.34 3.85 12.89
CA ALA A 286 -20.43 2.70 12.80
C ALA A 286 -19.18 2.84 13.71
N ASP A 287 -18.83 4.08 14.05
CA ASP A 287 -17.76 4.43 15.01
C ASP A 287 -18.31 4.79 16.40
N HIS A 288 -19.61 4.53 16.64
CA HIS A 288 -20.25 4.79 17.93
C HIS A 288 -19.67 3.88 19.03
N PRO A 289 -19.42 4.37 20.27
CA PRO A 289 -18.81 3.60 21.36
C PRO A 289 -19.37 2.18 21.54
N PHE A 290 -20.71 2.07 21.62
CA PHE A 290 -21.41 0.80 21.72
C PHE A 290 -21.15 -0.14 20.51
N TRP A 291 -21.19 0.37 19.27
CA TRP A 291 -21.00 -0.45 18.07
C TRP A 291 -19.55 -0.92 17.89
N VAL A 292 -18.58 -0.06 18.26
CA VAL A 292 -17.16 -0.41 18.28
C VAL A 292 -16.87 -1.51 19.29
N LEU A 293 -17.48 -1.46 20.48
CA LEU A 293 -17.39 -2.55 21.47
C LEU A 293 -17.93 -3.87 20.90
N ILE A 294 -19.13 -3.83 20.33
CA ILE A 294 -19.80 -5.00 19.73
C ILE A 294 -18.93 -5.65 18.62
N ARG A 295 -18.39 -4.84 17.69
CA ARG A 295 -17.47 -5.31 16.63
C ARG A 295 -16.22 -5.97 17.22
N ARG A 296 -15.61 -5.38 18.25
CA ARG A 296 -14.40 -5.90 18.91
C ARG A 296 -14.65 -7.22 19.64
N THR A 297 -15.78 -7.36 20.35
CA THR A 297 -16.17 -8.61 21.03
C THR A 297 -16.35 -9.76 20.03
N LEU A 298 -16.92 -9.50 18.86
CA LEU A 298 -17.05 -10.52 17.80
C LEU A 298 -15.70 -10.93 17.20
N ALA A 299 -14.78 -9.99 16.99
CA ALA A 299 -13.42 -10.30 16.54
C ALA A 299 -12.70 -11.22 17.53
N SER A 300 -12.77 -10.91 18.84
CA SER A 300 -12.20 -11.73 19.93
C SER A 300 -12.70 -13.18 19.90
N ILE A 301 -14.00 -13.38 19.62
CA ILE A 301 -14.60 -14.73 19.55
C ILE A 301 -14.17 -15.49 18.28
N GLY A 302 -13.94 -14.79 17.17
CA GLY A 302 -13.30 -15.37 15.98
C GLY A 302 -11.86 -15.81 16.26
N GLU A 303 -11.03 -14.92 16.81
CA GLU A 303 -9.63 -15.18 17.16
C GLU A 303 -9.48 -16.35 18.16
N GLY A 304 -10.46 -16.57 19.04
CA GLY A 304 -10.50 -17.70 19.97
C GLY A 304 -10.54 -19.06 19.28
N ASP A 305 -11.19 -19.17 18.12
CA ASP A 305 -11.20 -20.39 17.28
C ASP A 305 -9.91 -20.49 16.44
N GLU A 306 -9.38 -19.36 15.95
CA GLU A 306 -8.15 -19.32 15.15
C GLU A 306 -6.92 -19.85 15.89
N ARG A 307 -6.76 -19.53 17.17
CA ARG A 307 -5.56 -19.91 17.97
C ARG A 307 -5.36 -21.42 18.15
N SER A 308 -6.35 -22.25 17.84
CA SER A 308 -6.29 -23.72 18.03
C SER A 308 -6.32 -24.55 16.74
N ALA A 309 -6.55 -23.97 15.55
CA ALA A 309 -6.50 -24.77 14.31
C ALA A 309 -6.32 -23.96 13.02
N ALA A 310 -5.77 -24.66 12.03
CA ALA A 310 -5.90 -24.49 10.58
C ALA A 310 -6.79 -23.33 10.05
N GLY A 311 -6.15 -22.35 9.40
CA GLY A 311 -6.80 -21.28 8.64
C GLY A 311 -6.76 -21.53 7.13
N ILE A 312 -7.93 -21.53 6.48
CA ILE A 312 -8.05 -21.56 5.02
C ILE A 312 -8.29 -20.13 4.51
N SER A 313 -7.38 -19.63 3.69
CA SER A 313 -7.42 -18.27 3.14
C SER A 313 -7.41 -18.30 1.61
N ILE A 314 -8.53 -17.91 1.00
CA ILE A 314 -8.66 -17.78 -0.45
C ILE A 314 -8.18 -16.39 -0.84
N ARG A 315 -7.29 -16.31 -1.83
CA ARG A 315 -6.64 -15.07 -2.27
C ARG A 315 -6.78 -14.92 -3.79
N LEU A 316 -6.76 -13.68 -4.27
CA LEU A 316 -6.93 -13.34 -5.68
C LEU A 316 -5.81 -12.38 -6.10
N ILE A 317 -5.26 -12.62 -7.29
CA ILE A 317 -4.08 -11.95 -7.84
C ILE A 317 -4.35 -11.65 -9.33
N ALA A 318 -4.16 -10.40 -9.76
CA ALA A 318 -4.43 -9.98 -11.14
C ALA A 318 -3.23 -10.21 -12.08
N GLY A 319 -3.50 -10.57 -13.34
CA GLY A 319 -2.49 -10.87 -14.36
C GLY A 319 -2.39 -9.83 -15.49
N LEU A 320 -1.36 -10.02 -16.33
CA LEU A 320 -0.81 -9.08 -17.33
C LEU A 320 -1.73 -8.56 -18.46
N ASP A 321 -2.92 -9.14 -18.64
CA ASP A 321 -3.86 -8.86 -19.74
C ASP A 321 -5.31 -8.86 -19.19
N ASP A 322 -5.51 -8.18 -18.04
CA ASP A 322 -6.71 -8.15 -17.17
C ASP A 322 -7.12 -9.51 -16.52
N GLU A 323 -6.83 -10.63 -17.19
CA GLU A 323 -7.27 -11.96 -16.79
C GLU A 323 -6.70 -12.41 -15.42
N THR A 324 -7.59 -12.74 -14.48
CA THR A 324 -7.29 -12.89 -13.05
C THR A 324 -7.07 -14.35 -12.61
N LEU A 325 -6.28 -14.53 -11.54
CA LEU A 325 -6.00 -15.80 -10.86
C LEU A 325 -6.53 -15.84 -9.42
N VAL A 326 -6.88 -17.03 -8.95
CA VAL A 326 -7.32 -17.29 -7.56
C VAL A 326 -6.40 -18.32 -6.92
N GLU A 327 -5.62 -17.89 -5.93
CA GLU A 327 -4.79 -18.76 -5.11
C GLU A 327 -5.60 -19.26 -3.90
N LEU A 328 -5.82 -20.57 -3.79
CA LEU A 328 -6.44 -21.14 -2.60
C LEU A 328 -5.34 -21.66 -1.65
N SER A 329 -5.01 -20.85 -0.65
CA SER A 329 -3.96 -21.16 0.33
C SER A 329 -4.58 -21.74 1.62
N ALA A 330 -4.33 -23.02 1.89
CA ALA A 330 -4.91 -23.75 3.01
C ALA A 330 -3.82 -24.15 4.02
N ARG A 331 -3.63 -23.35 5.07
CA ARG A 331 -2.75 -23.74 6.19
C ARG A 331 -3.51 -24.69 7.09
N THR A 332 -3.16 -25.97 7.04
CA THR A 332 -3.76 -27.01 7.90
C THR A 332 -2.68 -27.87 8.56
N GLN A 333 -2.91 -28.22 9.82
CA GLN A 333 -2.14 -29.20 10.59
C GLN A 333 -2.95 -30.50 10.83
N ILE A 334 -4.03 -30.71 10.05
CA ILE A 334 -4.93 -31.86 10.19
C ILE A 334 -4.54 -32.94 9.18
N PRO A 335 -4.07 -34.13 9.60
CA PRO A 335 -3.92 -35.28 8.72
C PRO A 335 -5.30 -35.80 8.33
N GLY A 336 -5.58 -35.98 7.02
CA GLY A 336 -6.82 -36.63 6.57
C GLY A 336 -7.36 -36.18 5.21
N LEU A 337 -7.08 -34.95 4.77
CA LEU A 337 -7.28 -34.58 3.36
C LEU A 337 -6.23 -35.31 2.51
N GLY A 338 -6.66 -36.00 1.45
CA GLY A 338 -5.85 -36.92 0.62
C GLY A 338 -4.76 -36.30 -0.25
N LEU A 339 -4.25 -35.12 0.12
CA LEU A 339 -2.97 -34.59 -0.35
C LEU A 339 -1.88 -35.19 0.53
N ARG A 340 -0.76 -35.64 -0.07
CA ARG A 340 0.20 -36.52 0.63
C ARG A 340 0.66 -35.95 1.98
N PRO A 341 0.73 -36.78 3.05
CA PRO A 341 1.46 -36.41 4.25
C PRO A 341 2.96 -36.27 3.97
N ASP A 342 3.71 -35.82 4.99
CA ASP A 342 5.17 -35.66 5.04
C ASP A 342 5.74 -34.25 4.71
N ALA A 343 5.15 -33.20 5.28
CA ALA A 343 5.85 -31.96 5.65
C ALA A 343 5.03 -31.10 6.64
N GLU A 344 5.70 -30.30 7.48
CA GLU A 344 5.07 -29.19 8.24
C GLU A 344 4.77 -27.95 7.37
N ALA A 345 4.79 -28.10 6.05
CA ALA A 345 4.60 -27.02 5.09
C ALA A 345 3.11 -26.78 4.80
N GLY A 346 2.62 -25.57 5.11
CA GLY A 346 1.25 -25.17 4.78
C GLY A 346 1.00 -25.21 3.27
N PHE A 347 -0.02 -25.97 2.85
CA PHE A 347 -0.28 -26.26 1.44
C PHE A 347 -0.96 -25.07 0.73
N SER A 348 -0.28 -24.45 -0.24
CA SER A 348 -0.94 -23.52 -1.17
C SER A 348 -1.16 -24.17 -2.52
N CYS A 349 -2.35 -23.97 -3.10
CA CYS A 349 -2.73 -24.51 -4.39
C CYS A 349 -3.33 -23.39 -5.24
N THR A 350 -2.59 -22.93 -6.25
CA THR A 350 -3.12 -21.97 -7.23
C THR A 350 -3.91 -22.71 -8.31
N VAL A 351 -5.15 -22.27 -8.53
CA VAL A 351 -6.12 -22.92 -9.42
C VAL A 351 -6.83 -21.87 -10.28
N SER A 352 -7.54 -22.31 -11.32
CA SER A 352 -8.50 -21.40 -11.99
C SER A 352 -9.66 -21.10 -11.05
N THR A 353 -10.34 -19.96 -11.27
CA THR A 353 -11.58 -19.60 -10.58
C THR A 353 -12.60 -20.74 -10.61
N GLU A 354 -12.71 -21.44 -11.73
CA GLU A 354 -13.60 -22.59 -11.96
C GLU A 354 -13.23 -23.78 -11.06
N ALA A 355 -11.95 -24.18 -11.05
CA ALA A 355 -11.46 -25.26 -10.21
C ALA A 355 -11.48 -24.90 -8.70
N MET A 356 -11.40 -23.61 -8.34
CA MET A 356 -11.66 -23.13 -6.97
C MET A 356 -13.13 -23.36 -6.58
N ILE A 357 -14.07 -22.93 -7.42
CA ILE A 357 -15.51 -23.09 -7.18
C ILE A 357 -15.87 -24.59 -7.08
N GLU A 358 -15.31 -25.43 -7.96
CA GLU A 358 -15.50 -26.88 -7.93
C GLU A 358 -14.93 -27.51 -6.66
N ALA A 359 -13.68 -27.20 -6.30
CA ALA A 359 -13.01 -27.76 -5.12
C ALA A 359 -13.69 -27.35 -3.80
N VAL A 360 -14.09 -26.08 -3.66
CA VAL A 360 -14.85 -25.61 -2.49
C VAL A 360 -16.24 -26.22 -2.47
N GLY A 361 -16.92 -26.33 -3.63
CA GLY A 361 -18.20 -26.99 -3.76
C GLY A 361 -18.16 -28.49 -3.41
N ALA A 362 -17.06 -29.18 -3.72
CA ALA A 362 -16.81 -30.55 -3.30
C ALA A 362 -16.53 -30.64 -1.79
N ALA A 363 -15.67 -29.78 -1.24
CA ALA A 363 -15.38 -29.72 0.19
C ALA A 363 -16.62 -29.42 1.05
N ALA A 364 -17.55 -28.61 0.55
CA ALA A 364 -18.83 -28.32 1.20
C ALA A 364 -19.72 -29.58 1.32
N ARG A 365 -19.78 -30.40 0.26
CA ARG A 365 -20.57 -31.66 0.23
C ARG A 365 -20.00 -32.75 1.16
N LEU A 366 -18.69 -32.71 1.43
CA LEU A 366 -18.00 -33.72 2.24
C LEU A 366 -18.23 -33.59 3.76
N GLY A 367 -18.92 -32.54 4.24
CA GLY A 367 -19.51 -32.54 5.59
C GLY A 367 -18.53 -32.59 6.76
N GLY A 368 -17.61 -31.61 6.87
CA GLY A 368 -16.72 -31.49 8.03
C GLY A 368 -16.14 -30.09 8.28
N PHE A 369 -16.06 -29.25 7.25
CA PHE A 369 -15.40 -27.95 7.34
C PHE A 369 -16.34 -26.82 7.77
N GLY A 370 -16.69 -26.76 9.06
CA GLY A 370 -17.51 -25.68 9.63
C GLY A 370 -16.98 -24.26 9.31
N ARG A 371 -15.67 -24.12 9.16
CA ARG A 371 -14.97 -22.86 8.80
C ARG A 371 -15.12 -22.44 7.33
N LEU A 372 -15.52 -23.34 6.43
CA LEU A 372 -15.86 -22.97 5.04
C LEU A 372 -17.27 -22.35 4.90
N ARG A 373 -18.10 -22.34 5.96
CA ARG A 373 -19.48 -21.80 5.90
C ARG A 373 -19.58 -20.39 5.31
N GLY A 374 -18.66 -19.49 5.62
CA GLY A 374 -18.63 -18.14 5.05
C GLY A 374 -18.40 -18.13 3.53
N VAL A 375 -17.47 -18.97 3.06
CA VAL A 375 -17.17 -19.14 1.63
C VAL A 375 -18.35 -19.79 0.89
N VAL A 376 -18.92 -20.85 1.46
CA VAL A 376 -20.06 -21.57 0.87
C VAL A 376 -21.29 -20.66 0.79
N ALA A 377 -21.63 -19.93 1.85
CA ALA A 377 -22.72 -18.97 1.82
C ALA A 377 -22.51 -17.85 0.79
N ALA A 378 -21.26 -17.42 0.54
CA ALA A 378 -20.93 -16.46 -0.50
C ALA A 378 -21.07 -17.05 -1.92
N LEU A 379 -20.65 -18.31 -2.12
CA LEU A 379 -20.85 -19.06 -3.37
C LEU A 379 -22.32 -19.29 -3.70
N ASP A 380 -23.12 -19.71 -2.71
CA ASP A 380 -24.57 -19.96 -2.84
C ASP A 380 -25.36 -18.67 -3.14
N ARG A 381 -24.97 -17.55 -2.50
CA ARG A 381 -25.49 -16.21 -2.82
C ARG A 381 -25.04 -15.69 -4.19
N GLY A 382 -24.05 -16.34 -4.82
CA GLY A 382 -23.48 -15.90 -6.09
C GLY A 382 -22.65 -14.61 -5.99
N VAL A 383 -22.09 -14.29 -4.81
CA VAL A 383 -21.35 -13.04 -4.52
C VAL A 383 -20.25 -13.30 -3.50
N MET A 384 -18.99 -13.21 -3.91
CA MET A 384 -17.81 -13.34 -3.05
C MET A 384 -17.01 -12.02 -3.00
N PRO A 385 -16.96 -11.31 -1.86
CA PRO A 385 -16.05 -10.19 -1.64
C PRO A 385 -14.60 -10.62 -1.42
N PHE A 386 -13.67 -9.83 -1.94
CA PHE A 386 -12.24 -9.89 -1.63
C PHE A 386 -11.72 -8.50 -1.27
N VAL A 387 -10.94 -8.39 -0.19
CA VAL A 387 -10.30 -7.15 0.28
C VAL A 387 -8.78 -7.29 0.15
N GLU A 388 -8.09 -6.24 -0.22
CA GLU A 388 -6.63 -6.25 -0.26
C GLU A 388 -6.05 -6.37 1.17
N THR A 389 -5.28 -7.43 1.40
CA THR A 389 -4.62 -7.70 2.69
C THR A 389 -3.12 -7.42 2.66
N SER A 390 -2.55 -7.45 1.45
CA SER A 390 -1.19 -7.02 1.15
C SER A 390 -1.13 -6.69 -0.34
N TRP A 391 -0.15 -5.90 -0.74
CA TRP A 391 0.05 -5.39 -2.10
C TRP A 391 -0.16 -6.47 -3.20
N GLY A 392 -1.19 -6.28 -4.03
CA GLY A 392 -1.60 -7.19 -5.11
C GLY A 392 -2.38 -8.44 -4.69
N VAL A 393 -2.66 -8.63 -3.39
CA VAL A 393 -3.18 -9.87 -2.81
C VAL A 393 -4.52 -9.64 -2.09
N TRP A 394 -5.58 -10.08 -2.76
CA TRP A 394 -6.98 -9.83 -2.41
C TRP A 394 -7.54 -11.05 -1.68
N ALA A 395 -7.68 -11.01 -0.35
CA ALA A 395 -8.18 -12.14 0.43
C ALA A 395 -9.71 -12.10 0.56
N PHE A 396 -10.34 -13.28 0.52
CA PHE A 396 -11.77 -13.41 0.79
C PHE A 396 -12.08 -13.03 2.24
N LEU A 397 -13.04 -12.14 2.44
CA LEU A 397 -13.52 -11.72 3.76
C LEU A 397 -15.05 -11.68 3.73
N ALA A 398 -15.72 -12.64 4.39
CA ALA A 398 -17.15 -12.90 4.21
C ALA A 398 -18.08 -11.69 4.49
N SER A 399 -17.63 -10.74 5.31
CA SER A 399 -18.25 -9.43 5.53
C SER A 399 -17.16 -8.37 5.56
N PRO A 400 -16.80 -7.74 4.43
CA PRO A 400 -15.81 -6.66 4.42
C PRO A 400 -16.43 -5.43 5.07
N ASP A 401 -15.64 -4.71 5.87
CA ASP A 401 -16.10 -3.50 6.58
C ASP A 401 -15.38 -2.22 6.14
N SER A 402 -14.29 -2.34 5.38
CA SER A 402 -13.36 -1.28 5.01
C SER A 402 -12.46 -1.67 3.83
N GLY A 403 -11.79 -0.69 3.24
CA GLY A 403 -10.90 -0.85 2.09
C GLY A 403 -11.60 -0.95 0.72
N PRO A 404 -10.82 -0.95 -0.37
CA PRO A 404 -11.34 -1.31 -1.70
C PRO A 404 -11.74 -2.78 -1.72
N VAL A 405 -12.81 -3.10 -2.44
CA VAL A 405 -13.33 -4.47 -2.60
C VAL A 405 -13.24 -4.88 -4.07
N ARG A 406 -12.95 -6.16 -4.34
CA ARG A 406 -13.26 -6.83 -5.61
C ARG A 406 -14.36 -7.86 -5.38
N ILE A 407 -15.34 -7.95 -6.27
CA ILE A 407 -16.41 -8.96 -6.19
C ILE A 407 -16.20 -10.01 -7.27
N LEU A 408 -16.12 -11.28 -6.90
CA LEU A 408 -16.44 -12.38 -7.83
C LEU A 408 -17.94 -12.68 -7.69
N GLY A 409 -18.73 -12.42 -8.73
CA GLY A 409 -20.19 -12.46 -8.70
C GLY A 409 -20.82 -13.11 -9.93
N ARG A 410 -21.98 -13.73 -9.77
CA ARG A 410 -22.78 -14.29 -10.88
C ARG A 410 -23.50 -13.20 -11.66
N HIS A 411 -24.16 -13.57 -12.76
CA HIS A 411 -24.83 -12.65 -13.69
C HIS A 411 -25.83 -11.68 -13.03
N GLY A 412 -26.48 -12.11 -11.93
CA GLY A 412 -27.32 -11.25 -11.10
C GLY A 412 -26.55 -10.08 -10.48
N ALA A 413 -25.32 -10.29 -10.03
CA ALA A 413 -24.46 -9.24 -9.47
C ALA A 413 -24.02 -8.22 -10.51
N VAL A 414 -23.65 -8.70 -11.70
CA VAL A 414 -23.30 -7.83 -12.84
C VAL A 414 -24.46 -6.91 -13.19
N ARG A 415 -25.67 -7.46 -13.34
CA ARG A 415 -26.90 -6.68 -13.58
C ARG A 415 -27.19 -5.69 -12.45
N SER A 416 -27.12 -6.14 -11.19
CA SER A 416 -27.37 -5.33 -10.00
C SER A 416 -26.41 -4.15 -9.82
N SER A 417 -25.21 -4.21 -10.40
CA SER A 417 -24.26 -3.09 -10.33
C SER A 417 -24.65 -1.86 -11.15
N GLY A 418 -25.54 -2.00 -12.14
CA GLY A 418 -25.89 -0.93 -13.08
C GLY A 418 -24.78 -0.51 -14.06
N ASN A 419 -23.52 -0.88 -13.81
CA ASN A 419 -22.36 -0.56 -14.65
C ASN A 419 -21.66 -1.85 -15.09
N PRO A 420 -22.02 -2.45 -16.25
CA PRO A 420 -21.36 -3.65 -16.75
C PRO A 420 -19.89 -3.42 -17.14
N GLY A 421 -19.47 -2.17 -17.36
CA GLY A 421 -18.11 -1.81 -17.77
C GLY A 421 -17.05 -1.94 -16.67
N ILE A 422 -17.44 -2.19 -15.42
CA ILE A 422 -16.51 -2.53 -14.33
C ILE A 422 -16.38 -4.05 -14.09
N TRP A 423 -16.98 -4.91 -14.94
CA TRP A 423 -16.94 -6.37 -14.80
C TRP A 423 -16.26 -7.07 -15.97
N GLN A 424 -15.57 -8.17 -15.67
CA GLN A 424 -14.91 -9.05 -16.63
C GLN A 424 -15.33 -10.50 -16.36
N ALA A 425 -15.48 -11.33 -17.39
CA ALA A 425 -15.72 -12.77 -17.19
C ALA A 425 -14.50 -13.43 -16.52
N ALA A 426 -14.74 -14.24 -15.48
CA ALA A 426 -13.69 -14.83 -14.64
C ALA A 426 -13.76 -16.37 -14.52
N ALA A 427 -14.93 -16.94 -14.84
CA ALA A 427 -15.26 -18.36 -14.92
C ALA A 427 -16.61 -18.50 -15.66
N ASP A 428 -16.99 -19.70 -16.12
CA ASP A 428 -18.36 -19.90 -16.62
C ASP A 428 -19.42 -19.50 -15.56
N GLY A 429 -20.38 -18.67 -15.97
CA GLY A 429 -21.40 -18.10 -15.09
C GLY A 429 -20.92 -17.14 -13.99
N TRP A 430 -19.64 -16.70 -14.00
CA TRP A 430 -19.07 -15.80 -12.99
C TRP A 430 -18.20 -14.68 -13.59
N TRP A 431 -18.32 -13.50 -13.00
CA TRP A 431 -17.62 -12.28 -13.39
C TRP A 431 -16.89 -11.68 -12.19
N LEU A 432 -15.74 -11.05 -12.43
CA LEU A 432 -14.99 -10.30 -11.43
C LEU A 432 -15.17 -8.80 -11.66
N SER A 433 -15.38 -8.03 -10.60
CA SER A 433 -15.35 -6.56 -10.66
C SER A 433 -13.91 -6.02 -10.63
N SER A 434 -13.72 -4.81 -11.17
CA SER A 434 -12.59 -3.96 -10.77
C SER A 434 -12.61 -3.70 -9.25
N GLN A 435 -11.56 -3.05 -8.74
CA GLN A 435 -11.64 -2.38 -7.44
C GLN A 435 -12.87 -1.46 -7.42
N ILE A 436 -13.69 -1.58 -6.38
CA ILE A 436 -14.85 -0.71 -6.11
C ILE A 436 -14.84 -0.26 -4.64
N PRO A 437 -15.42 0.92 -4.32
CA PRO A 437 -15.72 1.32 -2.96
C PRO A 437 -16.60 0.31 -2.21
N ILE A 438 -16.44 0.24 -0.89
CA ILE A 438 -17.27 -0.61 -0.02
C ILE A 438 -18.77 -0.29 -0.14
N GLY A 439 -19.14 0.99 -0.33
CA GLY A 439 -20.52 1.40 -0.55
C GLY A 439 -21.16 0.81 -1.82
N VAL A 440 -20.39 0.69 -2.91
CA VAL A 440 -20.87 0.11 -4.17
C VAL A 440 -21.03 -1.41 -4.03
N TYR A 441 -20.13 -2.08 -3.31
CA TYR A 441 -20.31 -3.49 -2.94
C TYR A 441 -21.59 -3.71 -2.12
N GLU A 442 -21.86 -2.81 -1.18
CA GLU A 442 -23.05 -2.88 -0.33
C GLU A 442 -24.36 -2.68 -1.10
N GLU A 443 -24.41 -1.76 -2.07
CA GLU A 443 -25.54 -1.60 -3.02
C GLU A 443 -25.77 -2.87 -3.84
N ILE A 444 -24.68 -3.43 -4.38
CA ILE A 444 -24.71 -4.64 -5.21
C ILE A 444 -25.31 -5.79 -4.40
N LEU A 445 -24.88 -6.01 -3.15
CA LEU A 445 -25.51 -6.98 -2.24
C LEU A 445 -27.01 -6.74 -2.03
N GLY A 446 -27.40 -5.48 -1.76
CA GLY A 446 -28.78 -5.10 -1.46
C GLY A 446 -29.77 -5.37 -2.60
N ARG A 447 -29.27 -5.43 -3.84
CA ARG A 447 -30.04 -5.74 -5.06
C ARG A 447 -30.04 -7.22 -5.47
N ILE A 448 -29.28 -8.08 -4.79
CA ILE A 448 -29.14 -9.53 -5.14
C ILE A 448 -29.82 -10.43 -4.11
N GLY A 449 -29.72 -10.09 -2.83
CA GLY A 449 -30.45 -10.80 -1.78
C GLY A 449 -31.91 -10.37 -1.69
N LYS A 450 -32.66 -10.97 -0.75
CA LYS A 450 -33.77 -10.22 -0.13
C LYS A 450 -33.20 -8.91 0.43
N PRO A 451 -33.93 -7.78 0.35
CA PRO A 451 -33.42 -6.53 0.88
C PRO A 451 -33.11 -6.68 2.37
N LEU A 452 -31.84 -6.45 2.72
CA LEU A 452 -31.59 -5.57 3.84
C LEU A 452 -32.16 -4.22 3.39
N GLU A 453 -33.18 -3.72 4.09
CA GLU A 453 -33.77 -2.42 3.80
C GLU A 453 -32.64 -1.38 3.63
N PRO A 454 -32.65 -0.54 2.56
CA PRO A 454 -31.52 0.35 2.25
C PRO A 454 -31.12 1.31 3.38
N SER A 455 -31.97 1.45 4.41
CA SER A 455 -31.78 2.29 5.58
C SER A 455 -31.44 1.53 6.87
N ASP A 456 -31.01 0.27 6.86
CA ASP A 456 -30.68 -0.47 8.11
C ASP A 456 -29.17 -0.57 8.43
N ARG A 457 -28.27 -0.31 7.47
CA ARG A 457 -26.80 -0.36 7.69
C ARG A 457 -26.21 0.93 8.27
N LEU A 458 -25.20 0.79 9.13
CA LEU A 458 -24.44 1.92 9.67
C LEU A 458 -23.36 2.40 8.69
N ARG A 459 -23.16 3.71 8.66
CA ARG A 459 -22.12 4.44 7.93
C ARG A 459 -21.10 5.03 8.90
N SER A 460 -19.98 5.45 8.35
CA SER A 460 -18.87 6.16 9.00
C SER A 460 -18.32 7.19 8.02
N LEU A 461 -17.82 8.33 8.51
CA LEU A 461 -17.20 9.34 7.66
C LEU A 461 -15.80 8.87 7.27
N ARG A 462 -15.54 8.64 5.98
CA ARG A 462 -14.29 8.04 5.49
C ARG A 462 -13.68 8.85 4.35
N ILE A 463 -12.43 8.53 4.06
CA ILE A 463 -11.67 9.06 2.93
C ILE A 463 -11.19 7.87 2.11
N GLU A 464 -11.49 7.89 0.81
CA GLU A 464 -11.20 6.80 -0.12
C GLU A 464 -10.25 7.29 -1.22
N GLY A 465 -9.30 6.43 -1.60
CA GLY A 465 -8.21 6.80 -2.50
C GLY A 465 -7.27 7.86 -1.91
N GLY A 466 -6.72 8.68 -2.79
CA GLY A 466 -5.63 9.61 -2.47
C GLY A 466 -4.28 8.90 -2.32
N ILE A 467 -3.20 9.64 -2.55
CA ILE A 467 -1.83 9.14 -2.36
C ILE A 467 -1.35 9.56 -0.98
N ARG A 468 -0.79 8.63 -0.21
CA ARG A 468 -0.21 8.91 1.11
C ARG A 468 1.28 9.24 0.97
N THR A 469 1.75 10.14 1.82
CA THR A 469 3.19 10.36 2.04
C THR A 469 3.40 10.62 3.53
N GLY A 470 4.12 9.70 4.19
CA GLY A 470 4.12 9.61 5.66
C GLY A 470 2.69 9.47 6.21
N ALA A 471 2.35 10.26 7.24
CA ALA A 471 0.99 10.34 7.79
C ALA A 471 0.04 11.21 6.94
N CYS A 472 0.56 12.03 6.02
CA CYS A 472 -0.22 12.99 5.24
C CYS A 472 -0.76 12.39 3.93
N PHE A 473 -1.69 13.09 3.31
CA PHE A 473 -1.99 12.93 1.89
C PHE A 473 -1.08 13.83 1.05
N LEU A 474 -0.83 13.43 -0.20
CA LEU A 474 -0.21 14.28 -1.21
C LEU A 474 -1.28 15.23 -1.78
N GLY A 475 -1.11 16.53 -1.56
CA GLY A 475 -2.05 17.61 -1.91
C GLY A 475 -1.99 18.02 -3.37
N ARG A 476 -2.00 17.04 -4.27
CA ARG A 476 -1.87 17.23 -5.72
C ARG A 476 -3.27 17.18 -6.37
N PRO A 477 -3.77 18.25 -7.03
CA PRO A 477 -5.14 18.35 -7.53
C PRO A 477 -5.65 17.09 -8.23
N THR A 478 -4.85 16.55 -9.15
CA THR A 478 -5.19 15.34 -9.91
C THR A 478 -5.44 14.12 -9.02
N PHE A 479 -4.87 14.07 -7.81
CA PHE A 479 -4.83 12.90 -6.92
C PHE A 479 -5.47 13.10 -5.54
N LEU A 480 -6.20 14.20 -5.30
CA LEU A 480 -6.95 14.40 -4.05
C LEU A 480 -7.94 13.24 -3.78
N PRO A 481 -8.12 12.77 -2.52
CA PRO A 481 -9.03 11.68 -2.22
C PRO A 481 -10.51 12.12 -2.27
N VAL A 482 -11.41 11.16 -2.20
CA VAL A 482 -12.87 11.42 -2.11
C VAL A 482 -13.37 11.16 -0.69
N VAL A 483 -14.39 11.91 -0.27
CA VAL A 483 -15.09 11.73 1.00
C VAL A 483 -16.22 10.72 0.81
N ALA A 484 -16.15 9.58 1.49
CA ALA A 484 -17.28 8.67 1.59
C ALA A 484 -18.13 9.04 2.82
N ALA A 485 -19.38 9.42 2.57
CA ALA A 485 -20.38 9.85 3.54
C ALA A 485 -21.76 9.28 3.16
N PRO A 486 -22.74 9.23 4.08
CA PRO A 486 -24.12 8.86 3.75
C PRO A 486 -24.77 9.87 2.79
N ASP A 487 -25.64 9.38 1.91
CA ASP A 487 -26.46 10.24 1.05
C ASP A 487 -27.32 11.19 1.89
N GLY A 488 -27.31 12.48 1.53
CA GLY A 488 -28.02 13.54 2.26
C GLY A 488 -27.28 14.10 3.48
N ALA A 489 -26.10 13.59 3.86
CA ALA A 489 -25.31 14.18 4.92
C ALA A 489 -24.68 15.52 4.49
N THR A 490 -24.96 16.60 5.23
CA THR A 490 -24.31 17.90 5.04
C THR A 490 -22.85 17.81 5.47
N LEU A 491 -21.95 17.96 4.49
CA LEU A 491 -20.51 18.07 4.71
C LEU A 491 -20.10 19.54 4.82
N THR A 492 -19.21 19.86 5.77
CA THR A 492 -18.50 21.14 5.78
C THR A 492 -17.00 20.91 5.92
N LEU A 493 -16.19 21.71 5.22
CA LEU A 493 -14.74 21.65 5.23
C LEU A 493 -14.20 22.98 5.74
N GLN A 494 -13.42 22.96 6.81
CA GLN A 494 -12.84 24.13 7.47
C GLN A 494 -11.32 24.01 7.49
N ALA A 495 -10.60 24.99 6.96
CA ALA A 495 -9.15 25.05 7.15
C ALA A 495 -8.82 25.23 8.64
N SER A 496 -7.95 24.38 9.17
CA SER A 496 -7.37 24.53 10.52
C SER A 496 -5.98 25.19 10.45
N ARG A 497 -5.26 24.98 9.34
CA ARG A 497 -3.99 25.63 8.99
C ARG A 497 -3.83 25.57 7.48
N VAL A 498 -3.66 26.70 6.80
CA VAL A 498 -3.29 26.73 5.37
C VAL A 498 -1.82 27.11 5.28
N GLU A 499 -1.05 26.32 4.54
CA GLU A 499 0.34 26.64 4.17
C GLU A 499 0.43 26.95 2.68
N ARG A 500 -0.37 26.28 1.85
CA ARG A 500 -0.48 26.51 0.41
C ARG A 500 -1.86 26.11 -0.10
N GLY A 501 -2.39 26.90 -1.04
CA GLY A 501 -3.58 26.58 -1.85
C GLY A 501 -4.89 26.56 -1.07
N GLU A 502 -5.99 26.37 -1.81
CA GLU A 502 -7.34 26.23 -1.25
C GLU A 502 -7.91 24.85 -1.58
N LEU A 503 -8.71 24.30 -0.66
CA LEU A 503 -9.29 22.96 -0.77
C LEU A 503 -10.79 23.04 -0.51
N GLY A 504 -11.58 22.55 -1.46
CA GLY A 504 -13.04 22.54 -1.41
C GLY A 504 -13.65 21.15 -1.55
N LEU A 505 -14.97 21.10 -1.51
CA LEU A 505 -15.81 19.93 -1.80
C LEU A 505 -16.55 20.16 -3.12
N ALA A 506 -16.64 19.15 -3.99
CA ALA A 506 -17.41 19.25 -5.22
C ALA A 506 -18.93 19.35 -4.93
N ALA A 507 -19.59 20.37 -5.49
CA ALA A 507 -20.95 20.76 -5.11
C ALA A 507 -22.07 19.79 -5.55
N GLU A 508 -21.84 18.93 -6.55
CA GLU A 508 -22.90 18.14 -7.22
C GLU A 508 -22.64 16.62 -7.23
N ALA A 509 -21.88 16.09 -6.27
CA ALA A 509 -21.62 14.65 -6.22
C ALA A 509 -22.83 13.86 -5.68
N ARG A 510 -23.17 12.73 -6.34
CA ARG A 510 -24.02 11.67 -5.77
C ARG A 510 -23.13 10.50 -5.35
N GLY A 511 -23.26 10.04 -4.11
CA GLY A 511 -22.28 9.13 -3.51
C GLY A 511 -21.02 9.87 -3.02
N PRO A 512 -19.81 9.26 -3.08
CA PRO A 512 -18.60 9.85 -2.54
C PRO A 512 -18.26 11.22 -3.14
N VAL A 513 -18.05 12.22 -2.29
CA VAL A 513 -17.83 13.64 -2.66
C VAL A 513 -16.34 13.91 -2.89
N PRO A 514 -15.90 14.25 -4.11
CA PRO A 514 -14.50 14.60 -4.35
C PRO A 514 -14.06 15.85 -3.59
N LEU A 515 -12.84 15.80 -3.03
CA LEU A 515 -12.11 17.01 -2.67
C LEU A 515 -11.50 17.62 -3.94
N VAL A 516 -11.56 18.94 -4.05
CA VAL A 516 -11.14 19.70 -5.24
C VAL A 516 -10.24 20.86 -4.86
N ALA A 517 -9.26 21.16 -5.71
CA ALA A 517 -8.36 22.31 -5.62
C ALA A 517 -7.87 22.67 -7.03
N GLU A 518 -7.60 23.95 -7.29
CA GLU A 518 -7.05 24.41 -8.58
C GLU A 518 -5.53 24.33 -8.64
N ALA A 519 -4.86 24.27 -7.48
CA ALA A 519 -3.41 24.24 -7.33
C ALA A 519 -2.97 23.34 -6.17
N PRO A 520 -1.69 22.92 -6.10
CA PRO A 520 -1.20 22.08 -5.00
C PRO A 520 -1.41 22.68 -3.60
N VAL A 521 -1.97 21.86 -2.70
CA VAL A 521 -2.38 22.24 -1.35
C VAL A 521 -1.44 21.69 -0.26
N ALA A 522 -1.19 22.48 0.78
CA ALA A 522 -0.44 22.08 1.97
C ALA A 522 -1.08 22.68 3.23
N GLY A 523 -1.15 21.90 4.31
CA GLY A 523 -1.75 22.31 5.58
C GLY A 523 -2.63 21.23 6.21
N ALA A 524 -3.57 21.66 7.06
CA ALA A 524 -4.52 20.82 7.78
C ALA A 524 -5.96 21.36 7.71
N TRP A 525 -6.92 20.47 7.45
CA TRP A 525 -8.34 20.76 7.35
C TRP A 525 -9.16 19.86 8.28
N ARG A 526 -10.25 20.41 8.80
CA ARG A 526 -11.32 19.71 9.51
C ARG A 526 -12.48 19.49 8.56
N LEU A 527 -12.82 18.24 8.30
CA LEU A 527 -14.04 17.83 7.63
C LEU A 527 -15.06 17.46 8.71
N THR A 528 -16.29 17.98 8.62
CA THR A 528 -17.40 17.54 9.47
C THR A 528 -18.56 17.04 8.63
N ALA A 529 -19.30 16.06 9.15
CA ALA A 529 -20.52 15.53 8.55
C ALA A 529 -21.68 15.54 9.57
N ARG A 530 -22.86 15.98 9.12
CA ARG A 530 -24.13 15.99 9.87
C ARG A 530 -25.23 15.34 9.02
N GLU A 531 -25.94 14.35 9.55
CA GLU A 531 -27.07 13.72 8.85
C GLU A 531 -28.42 14.41 9.12
N ILE A 532 -28.57 15.03 10.29
CA ILE A 532 -29.83 15.67 10.72
C ILE A 532 -29.50 17.08 11.21
N GLU A 533 -30.14 18.08 10.61
CA GLU A 533 -29.99 19.48 11.00
C GLU A 533 -30.51 19.71 12.44
N GLY A 534 -29.75 20.47 13.24
CA GLY A 534 -30.07 20.72 14.66
C GLY A 534 -29.83 19.57 15.64
N SER A 535 -29.42 18.37 15.20
CA SER A 535 -29.17 17.21 16.09
C SER A 535 -28.02 17.37 17.08
N GLY A 536 -27.04 18.23 16.75
CA GLY A 536 -25.80 18.42 17.51
C GLY A 536 -24.76 17.31 17.32
N THR A 537 -25.08 16.22 16.61
CA THR A 537 -24.19 15.08 16.39
C THR A 537 -23.35 15.23 15.13
N GLU A 538 -22.15 15.80 15.29
CA GLU A 538 -21.14 15.92 14.24
C GLU A 538 -20.15 14.76 14.27
N ASN A 539 -19.82 14.22 13.09
CA ASN A 539 -18.64 13.38 12.92
C ASN A 539 -17.50 14.24 12.37
N GLU A 540 -16.38 14.35 13.10
CA GLU A 540 -15.18 15.10 12.71
C GLU A 540 -14.13 14.15 12.14
N LEU A 541 -13.55 14.50 10.99
CA LEU A 541 -12.33 13.90 10.48
C LEU A 541 -11.28 14.99 10.21
N ARG A 542 -10.01 14.69 10.49
CA ARG A 542 -8.89 15.58 10.16
C ARG A 542 -8.15 15.08 8.92
N LEU A 543 -7.85 16.03 8.04
CA LEU A 543 -7.08 15.83 6.83
C LEU A 543 -5.81 16.67 6.92
N SER A 544 -4.66 16.10 6.59
CA SER A 544 -3.40 16.83 6.46
C SER A 544 -2.83 16.55 5.08
N PHE A 545 -2.48 17.62 4.36
CA PHE A 545 -1.89 17.55 3.02
C PHE A 545 -0.52 18.21 2.99
N VAL A 546 0.36 17.68 2.14
CA VAL A 546 1.60 18.34 1.73
C VAL A 546 1.64 18.39 0.20
N ASP A 547 2.06 19.52 -0.36
CA ASP A 547 2.10 19.74 -1.82
C ASP A 547 3.20 18.92 -2.50
N ARG A 548 4.18 18.48 -1.72
CA ARG A 548 5.37 17.73 -2.15
C ARG A 548 5.52 16.42 -1.38
N ALA A 549 5.99 15.39 -2.06
CA ALA A 549 6.24 14.08 -1.45
C ALA A 549 7.49 14.11 -0.54
N PHE A 550 7.39 13.44 0.61
CA PHE A 550 8.56 13.20 1.46
C PHE A 550 9.54 12.24 0.77
N GLU A 551 10.83 12.56 0.84
CA GLU A 551 11.89 11.68 0.33
C GLU A 551 11.96 10.36 1.08
N HIS A 552 12.24 9.28 0.34
CA HIS A 552 12.42 7.94 0.89
C HIS A 552 13.52 7.16 0.15
N ASN A 553 13.93 6.04 0.72
CA ASN A 553 15.02 5.20 0.19
C ASN A 553 14.53 4.40 -1.04
N VAL A 554 14.54 5.02 -2.21
CA VAL A 554 14.28 4.36 -3.49
C VAL A 554 15.20 3.14 -3.66
N GLY A 555 14.60 1.98 -3.95
CA GLY A 555 15.31 0.69 -4.05
C GLY A 555 15.39 -0.13 -2.75
N ALA A 556 14.79 0.32 -1.65
CA ALA A 556 14.74 -0.45 -0.39
C ALA A 556 13.70 -1.59 -0.36
N GLY A 557 12.80 -1.68 -1.34
CA GLY A 557 11.83 -2.77 -1.46
C GLY A 557 12.50 -4.06 -1.96
N SER A 558 12.29 -5.19 -1.28
CA SER A 558 12.83 -6.48 -1.73
C SER A 558 12.25 -6.88 -3.08
N ALA A 559 13.14 -7.04 -4.06
CA ALA A 559 12.90 -7.66 -5.36
C ALA A 559 13.46 -9.10 -5.41
N GLU A 560 13.68 -9.73 -4.26
CA GLU A 560 14.24 -11.08 -4.16
C GLU A 560 13.31 -12.09 -4.86
N GLY A 561 13.88 -12.89 -5.78
CA GLY A 561 13.11 -13.81 -6.60
C GLY A 561 12.42 -13.21 -7.84
N TRP A 562 12.55 -11.91 -8.11
CA TRP A 562 12.02 -11.26 -9.31
C TRP A 562 13.10 -10.99 -10.36
N GLU A 563 12.80 -11.26 -11.63
CA GLU A 563 13.70 -11.07 -12.77
C GLU A 563 13.55 -9.68 -13.43
N ASN A 564 14.49 -9.29 -14.30
CA ASN A 564 14.36 -8.08 -15.12
C ASN A 564 13.63 -8.39 -16.44
N GLU A 565 12.72 -7.52 -16.88
CA GLU A 565 12.15 -7.62 -18.24
C GLU A 565 13.15 -7.11 -19.29
N VAL A 566 13.79 -8.03 -20.01
CA VAL A 566 14.68 -7.75 -21.15
C VAL A 566 13.91 -7.87 -22.45
N GLU A 567 13.99 -6.86 -23.31
CA GLU A 567 13.37 -6.83 -24.64
C GLU A 567 14.39 -7.03 -25.77
N LEU A 568 15.68 -6.76 -25.53
CA LEU A 568 16.75 -6.87 -26.51
C LEU A 568 18.06 -7.41 -25.90
N VAL A 569 18.71 -8.35 -26.59
CA VAL A 569 20.07 -8.80 -26.24
C VAL A 569 21.08 -7.81 -26.79
N LEU A 570 21.83 -7.20 -25.88
CA LEU A 570 22.85 -6.20 -26.20
C LEU A 570 24.21 -6.85 -26.43
N LEU A 571 24.92 -6.40 -27.46
CA LEU A 571 26.32 -6.69 -27.68
C LEU A 571 27.19 -5.55 -27.10
N PRO A 572 28.37 -5.84 -26.53
CA PRO A 572 29.40 -4.82 -26.33
C PRO A 572 29.79 -4.26 -27.72
N GLY A 573 29.45 -3.00 -28.00
CA GLY A 573 29.37 -2.55 -29.39
C GLY A 573 29.21 -1.04 -29.58
N ILE A 574 29.20 -0.61 -30.84
CA ILE A 574 29.34 0.80 -31.21
C ILE A 574 28.01 1.33 -31.77
N LEU A 575 27.01 1.58 -30.92
CA LEU A 575 26.16 2.77 -31.10
C LEU A 575 27.06 3.97 -30.84
N GLY A 576 27.71 4.41 -31.91
CA GLY A 576 28.52 5.63 -31.94
C GLY A 576 27.61 6.83 -32.01
N SER A 577 26.72 6.98 -31.02
CA SER A 577 25.75 8.08 -30.97
C SER A 577 26.45 9.41 -31.21
N ARG A 578 26.11 10.01 -32.34
CA ARG A 578 26.46 11.40 -32.63
C ARG A 578 25.53 12.26 -31.80
N THR A 579 26.09 12.78 -30.70
CA THR A 579 25.40 13.67 -29.76
C THR A 579 24.77 14.84 -30.50
N THR A 580 23.47 14.73 -30.78
CA THR A 580 22.67 15.74 -31.48
C THR A 580 21.84 16.45 -30.42
N ASP A 581 22.06 17.76 -30.30
CA ASP A 581 21.29 18.59 -29.37
C ASP A 581 20.03 19.06 -30.10
N VAL A 582 18.93 18.31 -29.94
CA VAL A 582 17.65 18.63 -30.60
C VAL A 582 16.90 19.66 -29.75
N PRO A 583 16.45 20.80 -30.33
CA PRO A 583 15.72 21.82 -29.58
C PRO A 583 14.51 21.25 -28.83
N PRO A 584 14.23 21.73 -27.61
CA PRO A 584 13.05 21.31 -26.85
C PRO A 584 11.76 21.74 -27.56
N ALA A 585 10.70 20.94 -27.39
CA ALA A 585 9.35 21.34 -27.76
C ALA A 585 8.87 22.51 -26.86
N ALA A 586 7.87 23.26 -27.34
CA ALA A 586 7.22 24.28 -26.53
C ALA A 586 6.40 23.64 -25.38
N PRO A 587 6.34 24.29 -24.20
CA PRO A 587 5.60 23.77 -23.04
C PRO A 587 4.08 23.77 -23.26
N SER A 588 3.34 22.96 -22.48
CA SER A 588 1.88 22.83 -22.60
C SER A 588 1.18 22.49 -21.28
N GLU A 589 -0.14 22.71 -21.20
CA GLU A 589 -0.94 22.55 -19.97
C GLU A 589 -0.89 21.13 -19.38
N ASP A 590 -0.84 20.10 -20.25
CA ASP A 590 -0.71 18.68 -19.88
C ASP A 590 0.53 18.40 -18.98
N GLU A 591 1.57 19.25 -19.03
CA GLU A 591 2.79 19.08 -18.23
C GLU A 591 2.52 19.20 -16.72
N THR A 592 1.50 19.95 -16.31
CA THR A 592 1.09 20.02 -14.90
C THR A 592 0.57 18.67 -14.40
N CYS A 593 -0.26 18.01 -15.22
CA CYS A 593 -0.79 16.67 -14.94
C CYS A 593 0.32 15.60 -14.97
N ARG A 594 1.35 15.77 -15.81
CA ARG A 594 2.58 14.95 -15.76
C ARG A 594 3.29 15.12 -14.42
N ASP A 595 3.55 16.35 -13.98
CA ASP A 595 4.36 16.58 -12.77
C ASP A 595 3.63 16.18 -11.48
N ASP A 596 2.30 16.30 -11.45
CA ASP A 596 1.45 15.70 -10.42
C ASP A 596 1.51 14.17 -10.43
N LEU A 597 1.51 13.54 -11.62
CA LEU A 597 1.65 12.08 -11.78
C LEU A 597 3.03 11.60 -11.30
N LEU A 598 4.10 12.32 -11.64
CA LEU A 598 5.46 12.00 -11.20
C LEU A 598 5.56 12.04 -9.67
N GLU A 599 5.09 13.12 -9.03
CA GLU A 599 5.10 13.24 -7.57
C GLU A 599 4.26 12.13 -6.89
N ALA A 600 3.11 11.77 -7.47
CA ALA A 600 2.27 10.66 -7.01
C ALA A 600 2.94 9.28 -7.13
N VAL A 601 3.55 8.99 -8.28
CA VAL A 601 4.28 7.74 -8.54
C VAL A 601 5.50 7.59 -7.63
N TYR A 602 6.21 8.70 -7.34
CA TYR A 602 7.29 8.70 -6.35
C TYR A 602 6.75 8.44 -4.94
N ALA A 603 5.69 9.14 -4.52
CA ALA A 603 5.16 9.07 -3.15
C ALA A 603 4.70 7.65 -2.75
N GLY A 604 3.90 6.98 -3.60
CA GLY A 604 3.42 5.62 -3.33
C GLY A 604 4.44 4.51 -3.61
N GLY A 605 5.45 4.78 -4.45
CA GLY A 605 6.35 3.76 -5.00
C GLY A 605 7.42 3.20 -4.06
N VAL A 606 7.35 3.46 -2.74
CA VAL A 606 8.32 2.98 -1.72
C VAL A 606 8.52 1.46 -1.79
N GLY A 607 7.42 0.71 -1.94
CA GLY A 607 7.41 -0.75 -2.09
C GLY A 607 7.44 -1.25 -3.54
N GLY A 608 7.56 -0.34 -4.52
CA GLY A 608 7.18 -0.59 -5.91
C GLY A 608 5.66 -0.70 -6.09
N TRP A 609 5.22 -0.62 -7.34
CA TRP A 609 3.82 -0.60 -7.75
C TRP A 609 3.40 -1.91 -8.42
N SER A 610 2.12 -2.29 -8.30
CA SER A 610 1.53 -3.34 -9.16
C SER A 610 0.88 -2.70 -10.38
N GLU A 611 0.66 -3.48 -11.44
CA GLU A 611 -0.17 -3.02 -12.58
C GLU A 611 -1.61 -2.72 -12.13
N ALA A 612 -2.13 -3.42 -11.12
CA ALA A 612 -3.48 -3.21 -10.59
C ALA A 612 -3.66 -1.87 -9.84
N ASP A 613 -2.59 -1.27 -9.31
CA ASP A 613 -2.64 -0.02 -8.54
C ASP A 613 -2.15 1.18 -9.35
N LEU A 614 -1.11 0.95 -10.16
CA LEU A 614 -0.53 1.98 -11.03
C LEU A 614 -1.44 2.29 -12.22
N PHE A 615 -2.16 1.30 -12.76
CA PHE A 615 -3.04 1.54 -13.91
C PHE A 615 -4.26 2.43 -13.57
N PRO A 616 -4.96 2.26 -12.43
CA PRO A 616 -5.95 3.24 -11.97
C PRO A 616 -5.37 4.64 -11.74
N LEU A 617 -4.16 4.75 -11.19
CA LEU A 617 -3.46 6.02 -10.96
C LEU A 617 -3.17 6.73 -12.29
N LEU A 618 -2.59 6.03 -13.26
CA LEU A 618 -2.34 6.54 -14.61
C LEU A 618 -3.64 6.91 -15.35
N ARG A 619 -4.69 6.07 -15.26
CA ARG A 619 -6.01 6.34 -15.84
C ARG A 619 -6.67 7.58 -15.22
N ARG A 620 -6.42 7.84 -13.93
CA ARG A 620 -6.87 9.05 -13.25
C ARG A 620 -6.09 10.27 -13.74
N ALA A 621 -4.79 10.14 -14.00
CA ALA A 621 -3.95 11.22 -14.52
C ALA A 621 -4.38 11.70 -15.92
N VAL A 622 -4.55 10.78 -16.87
CA VAL A 622 -4.86 11.11 -18.28
C VAL A 622 -6.32 11.51 -18.55
N GLY A 623 -7.15 11.57 -17.50
CA GLY A 623 -8.59 11.78 -17.61
C GLY A 623 -9.34 10.55 -18.15
N GLY A 624 -10.20 9.95 -17.31
CA GLY A 624 -10.96 8.74 -17.66
C GLY A 624 -11.96 8.87 -18.82
N GLY A 625 -12.18 10.08 -19.35
CA GLY A 625 -13.12 10.40 -20.43
C GLY A 625 -12.61 10.16 -21.85
N GLY A 626 -11.44 9.53 -22.05
CA GLY A 626 -10.95 9.10 -23.36
C GLY A 626 -10.31 10.19 -24.24
N GLY A 627 -10.14 11.41 -23.73
CA GLY A 627 -9.47 12.51 -24.44
C GLY A 627 -7.94 12.51 -24.34
N GLY A 628 -7.37 11.91 -23.28
CA GLY A 628 -5.92 11.81 -23.05
C GLY A 628 -5.26 10.58 -23.70
N PRO A 629 -3.93 10.43 -23.58
CA PRO A 629 -3.21 9.26 -24.08
C PRO A 629 -3.58 8.01 -23.29
N ARG A 630 -3.31 6.84 -23.88
CA ARG A 630 -3.60 5.55 -23.23
C ARG A 630 -2.68 5.37 -22.02
N PRO A 631 -3.17 4.91 -20.85
CA PRO A 631 -2.34 4.73 -19.65
C PRO A 631 -1.11 3.83 -19.88
N TRP A 632 -1.21 2.81 -20.75
CA TRP A 632 -0.07 1.97 -21.15
C TRP A 632 1.05 2.72 -21.89
N ASP A 633 0.71 3.76 -22.67
CA ASP A 633 1.72 4.61 -23.32
C ASP A 633 2.39 5.54 -22.30
N VAL A 634 1.66 6.04 -21.30
CA VAL A 634 2.26 6.82 -20.20
C VAL A 634 3.16 5.95 -19.32
N LEU A 635 2.74 4.72 -19.01
CA LEU A 635 3.59 3.74 -18.30
C LEU A 635 4.87 3.42 -19.09
N ARG A 636 4.77 3.36 -20.43
CA ARG A 636 5.94 3.20 -21.30
C ARG A 636 6.89 4.40 -21.20
N ALA A 637 6.36 5.62 -21.17
CA ALA A 637 7.15 6.84 -20.99
C ALA A 637 7.84 6.90 -19.61
N LEU A 638 7.19 6.43 -18.54
CA LEU A 638 7.82 6.30 -17.22
C LEU A 638 8.97 5.27 -17.22
N ARG A 639 8.85 4.18 -17.97
CA ARG A 639 9.92 3.17 -18.15
C ARG A 639 11.10 3.73 -18.95
N GLU A 640 10.82 4.26 -20.14
CA GLU A 640 11.83 4.76 -21.08
C GLU A 640 12.52 6.05 -20.58
N GLY A 641 11.76 6.89 -19.86
CA GLY A 641 12.27 8.02 -19.08
C GLY A 641 13.14 7.62 -17.88
N GLY A 642 13.26 6.33 -17.57
CA GLY A 642 14.17 5.83 -16.53
C GLY A 642 13.64 5.98 -15.10
N TRP A 643 12.36 6.27 -14.91
CA TRP A 643 11.76 6.44 -13.59
C TRP A 643 11.37 5.12 -12.92
N VAL A 644 10.80 4.18 -13.68
CA VAL A 644 10.42 2.85 -13.21
C VAL A 644 11.08 1.74 -14.02
N GLU A 645 11.39 0.62 -13.36
CA GLU A 645 11.76 -0.64 -14.02
C GLU A 645 10.74 -1.75 -13.73
N PRO A 646 10.24 -2.46 -14.77
CA PRO A 646 9.44 -3.66 -14.58
C PRO A 646 10.34 -4.83 -14.16
N ARG A 647 10.03 -5.40 -12.99
CA ARG A 647 10.47 -6.72 -12.57
C ARG A 647 9.37 -7.75 -12.83
N LEU A 648 9.76 -8.96 -13.25
CA LEU A 648 8.84 -10.04 -13.61
C LEU A 648 8.90 -11.16 -12.57
N ASP A 649 7.76 -11.72 -12.20
CA ASP A 649 7.72 -12.98 -11.46
C ASP A 649 8.19 -14.13 -12.40
N PRO A 650 9.06 -15.06 -11.97
CA PRO A 650 9.53 -16.19 -12.79
C PRO A 650 8.57 -17.38 -12.83
N ARG A 651 7.55 -17.41 -11.96
CA ARG A 651 6.51 -18.45 -11.86
C ARG A 651 5.19 -17.99 -12.47
N TRP A 652 4.91 -16.69 -12.51
CA TRP A 652 3.64 -16.11 -12.94
C TRP A 652 3.80 -14.99 -13.97
N GLY A 653 2.74 -14.74 -14.76
CA GLY A 653 2.64 -13.58 -15.65
C GLY A 653 2.33 -12.27 -14.91
N ALA A 654 3.15 -11.89 -13.93
CA ALA A 654 2.95 -10.71 -13.09
C ALA A 654 4.14 -9.73 -13.17
N ARG A 655 3.86 -8.42 -13.11
CA ARG A 655 4.88 -7.36 -13.04
C ARG A 655 4.84 -6.56 -11.75
N ARG A 656 6.02 -6.14 -11.30
CA ARG A 656 6.24 -5.14 -10.26
C ARG A 656 7.04 -3.97 -10.84
N TRP A 657 6.50 -2.76 -10.73
CA TRP A 657 7.13 -1.55 -11.26
C TRP A 657 7.87 -0.83 -10.13
N ILE A 658 9.19 -0.97 -10.10
CA ILE A 658 10.04 -0.44 -9.00
C ILE A 658 10.61 0.91 -9.41
N LEU A 659 10.57 1.89 -8.52
CA LEU A 659 11.24 3.18 -8.70
C LEU A 659 12.77 2.98 -8.81
N ARG A 660 13.38 3.58 -9.82
CA ARG A 660 14.82 3.48 -10.06
C ARG A 660 15.58 4.51 -9.22
N PRO A 661 16.67 4.14 -8.51
CA PRO A 661 17.39 5.09 -7.64
C PRO A 661 18.17 6.12 -8.47
N MET A 662 18.29 7.34 -7.94
CA MET A 662 18.99 8.47 -8.60
C MET A 662 20.44 8.13 -8.94
N ARG A 663 20.87 8.44 -10.18
CA ARG A 663 22.22 8.22 -10.73
C ARG A 663 22.59 9.33 -11.71
N LEU A 664 23.87 9.65 -11.81
CA LEU A 664 24.44 10.54 -12.82
C LEU A 664 25.02 9.71 -13.97
N LEU A 665 24.32 9.62 -15.10
CA LEU A 665 24.81 8.94 -16.29
C LEU A 665 25.79 9.86 -17.04
N ARG A 666 27.09 9.53 -17.05
CA ARG A 666 28.13 10.37 -17.67
C ARG A 666 28.15 10.21 -19.19
N ARG A 667 27.98 11.32 -19.93
CA ARG A 667 27.91 11.38 -21.41
C ARG A 667 29.27 11.70 -22.02
N ASP A 668 29.94 12.66 -21.40
CA ASP A 668 31.28 13.14 -21.67
C ASP A 668 31.86 13.68 -20.35
N ASP A 669 33.11 14.16 -20.33
CA ASP A 669 33.77 14.58 -19.09
C ASP A 669 33.15 15.80 -18.40
N ARG A 670 32.20 16.50 -19.07
CA ARG A 670 31.53 17.70 -18.56
C ARG A 670 30.02 17.58 -18.46
N THR A 671 29.40 16.66 -19.19
CA THR A 671 27.95 16.49 -19.27
C THR A 671 27.51 15.15 -18.67
N ALA A 672 26.53 15.20 -17.77
CA ALA A 672 25.82 14.03 -17.27
C ALA A 672 24.29 14.22 -17.39
N VAL A 673 23.56 13.11 -17.31
CA VAL A 673 22.08 13.10 -17.24
C VAL A 673 21.67 12.48 -15.91
N LEU A 674 20.74 13.11 -15.20
CA LEU A 674 20.12 12.52 -14.03
C LEU A 674 19.12 11.42 -14.46
N ASP A 675 19.30 10.22 -13.93
CA ASP A 675 18.50 9.01 -14.19
C ASP A 675 17.96 8.47 -12.87
N GLY A 676 16.81 7.79 -12.91
CA GLY A 676 16.07 7.36 -11.71
C GLY A 676 14.82 8.22 -11.46
N ALA A 677 14.19 8.05 -10.29
CA ALA A 677 13.02 8.80 -9.85
C ALA A 677 13.34 9.71 -8.65
N TRP A 678 12.67 10.87 -8.59
CA TRP A 678 12.88 11.92 -7.59
C TRP A 678 11.56 12.65 -7.29
N CYS A 679 11.32 13.08 -6.05
CA CYS A 679 10.26 14.07 -5.79
C CYS A 679 10.77 15.50 -5.99
N ALA A 680 9.86 16.46 -6.07
CA ALA A 680 10.19 17.89 -6.16
C ALA A 680 11.14 18.35 -5.04
N THR A 681 10.94 17.88 -3.80
CA THR A 681 11.84 18.17 -2.65
C THR A 681 13.27 17.67 -2.88
N GLY A 682 13.41 16.45 -3.41
CA GLY A 682 14.72 15.86 -3.74
C GLY A 682 15.40 16.58 -4.92
N LEU A 683 14.61 17.08 -5.88
CA LEU A 683 15.08 17.83 -7.04
C LEU A 683 15.63 19.20 -6.65
N ASP A 684 14.86 20.00 -5.88
CA ASP A 684 15.30 21.31 -5.35
C ASP A 684 16.63 21.19 -4.60
N ARG A 685 16.77 20.14 -3.76
CA ARG A 685 18.01 19.85 -3.03
C ARG A 685 19.16 19.46 -3.97
N PHE A 686 18.88 18.65 -4.99
CA PHE A 686 19.86 18.24 -5.99
C PHE A 686 20.39 19.46 -6.77
N GLU A 687 19.52 20.33 -7.26
CA GLU A 687 19.92 21.57 -7.95
C GLU A 687 20.69 22.52 -7.02
N ALA A 688 20.30 22.63 -5.75
CA ALA A 688 21.04 23.40 -4.75
C ALA A 688 22.41 22.80 -4.40
N ALA A 689 22.61 21.49 -4.57
CA ALA A 689 23.91 20.84 -4.48
C ALA A 689 24.76 21.06 -5.74
N CYS A 690 24.18 20.90 -6.95
CA CYS A 690 24.84 21.19 -8.22
C CYS A 690 25.37 22.64 -8.28
N ARG A 691 24.53 23.63 -7.92
CA ARG A 691 24.93 25.04 -7.88
C ARG A 691 26.09 25.30 -6.91
N ARG A 692 26.12 24.64 -5.74
CA ARG A 692 27.24 24.74 -4.77
C ARG A 692 28.52 24.07 -5.27
N ALA A 693 28.41 23.08 -6.15
CA ALA A 693 29.54 22.43 -6.84
C ALA A 693 29.97 23.17 -8.12
N GLY A 694 29.40 24.36 -8.42
CA GLY A 694 29.73 25.13 -9.63
C GLY A 694 29.14 24.57 -10.93
N ALA A 695 28.18 23.65 -10.84
CA ALA A 695 27.53 23.03 -12.00
C ALA A 695 26.17 23.65 -12.31
N ALA A 696 25.85 23.72 -13.61
CA ALA A 696 24.52 24.06 -14.10
C ALA A 696 23.66 22.79 -14.21
N ALA A 697 22.40 22.87 -13.77
CA ALA A 697 21.37 21.87 -14.03
C ALA A 697 20.30 22.49 -14.95
N GLU A 698 19.85 21.73 -15.95
CA GLU A 698 18.96 22.16 -17.03
C GLU A 698 17.87 21.09 -17.19
N VAL A 699 16.60 21.44 -16.97
CA VAL A 699 15.46 20.53 -17.19
C VAL A 699 14.99 20.67 -18.63
N ARG A 700 15.02 19.57 -19.41
CA ARG A 700 14.55 19.53 -20.79
C ARG A 700 13.27 18.70 -20.93
N PRO A 701 12.23 19.19 -21.64
CA PRO A 701 11.06 18.38 -21.95
C PRO A 701 11.41 17.20 -22.87
N GLY A 702 10.56 16.16 -22.85
CA GLY A 702 10.61 15.08 -23.84
C GLY A 702 9.82 15.40 -25.11
N ARG A 703 9.55 14.38 -25.93
CA ARG A 703 8.86 14.53 -27.24
C ARG A 703 7.37 14.82 -27.15
N GLY A 704 6.73 14.48 -26.04
CA GLY A 704 5.35 14.83 -25.76
C GLY A 704 5.12 15.17 -24.28
N PRO A 705 3.98 15.77 -23.93
CA PRO A 705 3.78 16.33 -22.58
C PRO A 705 3.81 15.28 -21.47
N TRP A 706 3.45 14.03 -21.78
CA TRP A 706 3.50 12.89 -20.86
C TRP A 706 4.87 12.16 -20.84
N SER A 707 5.90 12.74 -21.46
CA SER A 707 7.29 12.25 -21.37
C SER A 707 7.93 12.72 -20.07
N VAL A 708 8.69 11.84 -19.40
CA VAL A 708 9.53 12.23 -18.25
C VAL A 708 10.56 13.29 -18.71
N PRO A 709 10.69 14.45 -18.05
CA PRO A 709 11.69 15.44 -18.42
C PRO A 709 13.11 14.93 -18.15
N THR A 710 14.05 15.26 -19.05
CA THR A 710 15.46 14.88 -18.93
C THR A 710 16.23 16.01 -18.24
N MET A 711 16.70 15.81 -17.01
CA MET A 711 17.60 16.76 -16.36
C MET A 711 19.05 16.52 -16.80
N VAL A 712 19.63 17.54 -17.41
CA VAL A 712 21.03 17.58 -17.87
C VAL A 712 21.86 18.36 -16.85
N VAL A 713 23.03 17.85 -16.52
CA VAL A 713 23.99 18.49 -15.60
C VAL A 713 25.28 18.78 -16.36
N ARG A 714 25.75 20.03 -16.29
CA ARG A 714 26.96 20.51 -16.96
C ARG A 714 27.93 21.08 -15.93
N SER A 715 29.14 20.52 -15.85
CA SER A 715 30.19 20.91 -14.88
C SER A 715 31.58 20.91 -15.51
N ALA A 716 32.53 21.60 -14.89
CA ALA A 716 33.96 21.40 -15.16
C ALA A 716 34.51 20.16 -14.43
N ASP A 717 33.86 19.74 -13.34
CA ASP A 717 34.16 18.54 -12.56
C ASP A 717 32.83 17.85 -12.17
N LEU A 718 32.55 16.69 -12.79
CA LEU A 718 31.36 15.89 -12.45
C LEU A 718 31.53 15.13 -11.13
N VAL A 719 32.76 14.79 -10.72
CA VAL A 719 33.05 14.04 -9.49
C VAL A 719 32.77 14.90 -8.26
N ALA A 720 33.11 16.19 -8.30
CA ALA A 720 32.71 17.17 -7.29
C ALA A 720 31.18 17.26 -7.14
N VAL A 721 30.42 17.23 -8.25
CA VAL A 721 28.94 17.21 -8.21
C VAL A 721 28.42 15.93 -7.57
N ALA A 722 28.97 14.76 -7.93
CA ALA A 722 28.59 13.49 -7.34
C ALA A 722 28.85 13.46 -5.82
N ALA A 723 29.99 13.97 -5.37
CA ALA A 723 30.31 14.10 -3.95
C ALA A 723 29.39 15.10 -3.21
N ALA A 724 29.06 16.24 -3.83
CA ALA A 724 28.20 17.26 -3.22
C ALA A 724 26.70 16.89 -3.19
N THR A 725 26.24 16.06 -4.13
CA THR A 725 24.85 15.59 -4.25
C THR A 725 24.60 14.27 -3.53
N GLY A 726 25.65 13.45 -3.35
CA GLY A 726 25.53 12.05 -2.90
C GLY A 726 25.04 11.09 -4.00
N VAL A 727 24.89 11.56 -5.25
CA VAL A 727 24.36 10.77 -6.37
C VAL A 727 25.54 10.12 -7.12
N PRO A 728 25.57 8.77 -7.26
CA PRO A 728 26.69 8.08 -7.89
C PRO A 728 26.73 8.33 -9.40
N ILE A 729 27.95 8.54 -9.93
CA ILE A 729 28.20 8.51 -11.39
C ILE A 729 28.19 7.06 -11.87
N VAL A 730 27.58 6.85 -13.03
CA VAL A 730 27.64 5.59 -13.77
C VAL A 730 27.98 5.89 -15.23
N ASP A 731 28.98 5.19 -15.75
CA ASP A 731 29.27 5.19 -17.18
C ASP A 731 28.30 4.24 -17.89
N LEU A 732 27.56 4.74 -18.88
CA LEU A 732 26.84 3.86 -19.79
C LEU A 732 27.84 3.14 -20.70
N PRO A 733 27.84 1.79 -20.79
CA PRO A 733 28.60 1.11 -21.80
C PRO A 733 28.08 1.52 -23.18
N ARG A 734 28.96 1.56 -24.19
CA ARG A 734 28.49 1.65 -25.58
C ARG A 734 27.79 0.34 -25.93
N ILE A 735 26.52 0.47 -26.29
CA ILE A 735 25.62 -0.64 -26.61
C ILE A 735 25.69 -0.89 -28.11
N GLY A 736 25.59 -2.15 -28.53
CA GLY A 736 25.26 -2.52 -29.90
C GLY A 736 24.14 -3.56 -29.92
N ALA A 737 23.52 -3.76 -31.07
CA ALA A 737 22.57 -4.85 -31.29
C ALA A 737 22.94 -5.61 -32.57
N ALA A 738 22.70 -6.92 -32.58
CA ALA A 738 22.76 -7.70 -33.81
C ALA A 738 21.55 -7.38 -34.71
N PRO A 739 21.61 -7.58 -36.04
CA PRO A 739 20.42 -7.52 -36.88
C PRO A 739 19.38 -8.59 -36.48
N ALA A 740 18.10 -8.21 -36.48
CA ALA A 740 17.00 -9.12 -36.17
C ALA A 740 16.93 -10.28 -37.18
N PRO A 741 16.75 -11.54 -36.74
CA PRO A 741 16.29 -11.93 -35.41
C PRO A 741 17.37 -12.19 -34.35
N ALA A 742 18.66 -12.01 -34.65
CA ALA A 742 19.76 -12.46 -33.78
C ALA A 742 19.94 -11.64 -32.48
N CYS A 743 19.23 -10.51 -32.35
CA CYS A 743 19.20 -9.68 -31.14
C CYS A 743 18.07 -10.02 -30.17
N TRP A 744 17.15 -10.91 -30.53
CA TRP A 744 16.00 -11.20 -29.66
C TRP A 744 16.38 -12.14 -28.50
N PRO A 745 15.87 -11.92 -27.28
CA PRO A 745 16.09 -12.83 -26.15
C PRO A 745 15.64 -14.26 -26.48
N SER A 746 16.42 -15.24 -26.03
CA SER A 746 16.06 -16.66 -26.19
C SER A 746 14.90 -17.03 -25.28
N THR A 747 13.84 -17.58 -25.85
CA THR A 747 12.70 -18.12 -25.09
C THR A 747 13.11 -19.34 -24.27
N ILE A 748 12.75 -19.32 -22.99
CA ILE A 748 12.90 -20.40 -22.02
C ILE A 748 11.58 -21.19 -21.93
N HIS A 749 10.44 -20.51 -22.12
CA HIS A 749 9.11 -21.09 -21.97
C HIS A 749 8.55 -21.68 -23.28
N PRO A 750 8.39 -23.01 -23.40
CA PRO A 750 7.88 -23.63 -24.63
C PRO A 750 6.40 -23.34 -24.88
N LEU A 751 5.96 -23.57 -26.14
CA LEU A 751 4.55 -23.56 -26.55
C LEU A 751 3.73 -24.74 -25.99
N ALA A 752 4.38 -25.74 -25.40
CA ALA A 752 3.72 -26.92 -24.84
C ALA A 752 2.78 -26.54 -23.67
N ALA A 753 1.58 -27.15 -23.66
CA ALA A 753 0.50 -26.87 -22.71
C ALA A 753 -0.01 -25.41 -22.71
N ARG A 754 0.11 -24.70 -23.85
CA ARG A 754 -0.48 -23.38 -24.10
C ARG A 754 -1.58 -23.43 -25.15
N MET A 755 -2.41 -22.39 -25.18
CA MET A 755 -3.46 -22.16 -26.19
C MET A 755 -3.39 -20.73 -26.72
N VAL A 756 -3.86 -20.51 -27.96
CA VAL A 756 -3.97 -19.16 -28.55
C VAL A 756 -5.10 -18.40 -27.84
N ALA A 757 -4.74 -17.31 -27.15
CA ALA A 757 -5.72 -16.36 -26.60
C ALA A 757 -6.07 -15.27 -27.62
N GLY A 758 -5.09 -14.82 -28.40
CA GLY A 758 -5.28 -13.74 -29.35
C GLY A 758 -4.38 -13.79 -30.59
N ILE A 759 -4.81 -13.09 -31.62
CA ILE A 759 -4.15 -12.99 -32.93
C ILE A 759 -4.01 -11.51 -33.28
N TRP A 760 -2.86 -11.12 -33.84
CA TRP A 760 -2.58 -9.75 -34.26
C TRP A 760 -3.47 -9.32 -35.44
N CYS A 761 -4.13 -8.17 -35.32
CA CYS A 761 -4.90 -7.55 -36.39
C CYS A 761 -4.07 -6.43 -37.03
N TRP A 762 -3.61 -6.64 -38.27
CA TRP A 762 -2.75 -5.71 -39.02
C TRP A 762 -3.38 -4.34 -39.28
N GLU A 763 -4.71 -4.30 -39.47
CA GLU A 763 -5.53 -3.10 -39.65
C GLU A 763 -5.59 -2.29 -38.34
N ARG A 764 -6.07 -2.91 -37.26
CA ARG A 764 -6.26 -2.26 -35.95
C ARG A 764 -4.97 -2.07 -35.16
N GLY A 765 -3.87 -2.70 -35.58
CA GLY A 765 -2.56 -2.61 -34.94
C GLY A 765 -2.54 -3.09 -33.49
N ARG A 766 -3.31 -4.13 -33.16
CA ARG A 766 -3.44 -4.72 -31.81
C ARG A 766 -3.85 -6.19 -31.88
N PHE A 767 -3.70 -6.91 -30.77
CA PHE A 767 -4.27 -8.25 -30.64
C PHE A 767 -5.81 -8.19 -30.54
N LEU A 768 -6.47 -9.17 -31.17
CA LEU A 768 -7.89 -9.49 -30.99
C LEU A 768 -8.03 -10.92 -30.45
N ALA A 769 -9.16 -11.26 -29.83
CA ALA A 769 -9.44 -12.62 -29.38
C ALA A 769 -9.34 -13.63 -30.55
N ALA A 770 -8.91 -14.86 -30.26
CA ALA A 770 -8.53 -15.87 -31.25
C ALA A 770 -9.59 -16.19 -32.34
N ALA A 771 -10.88 -15.98 -32.04
CA ALA A 771 -11.99 -16.19 -32.98
C ALA A 771 -12.13 -15.08 -34.06
N GLY A 772 -11.39 -13.98 -33.98
CA GLY A 772 -11.52 -12.81 -34.86
C GLY A 772 -10.22 -12.35 -35.53
N GLY A 773 -9.21 -13.22 -35.66
CA GLY A 773 -7.93 -12.89 -36.29
C GLY A 773 -7.99 -12.87 -37.82
N ALA A 774 -7.49 -11.79 -38.44
CA ALA A 774 -7.42 -11.65 -39.90
C ALA A 774 -6.25 -12.45 -40.52
N THR A 775 -6.41 -12.88 -41.77
CA THR A 775 -5.37 -13.56 -42.55
C THR A 775 -4.34 -12.58 -43.12
N GLY A 776 -3.07 -12.96 -43.05
CA GLY A 776 -1.94 -12.24 -43.65
C GLY A 776 -0.77 -13.19 -43.92
N SER A 777 0.22 -12.76 -44.69
CA SER A 777 1.42 -13.54 -45.02
C SER A 777 2.28 -13.87 -43.79
N VAL A 778 2.19 -13.04 -42.75
CA VAL A 778 2.74 -13.31 -41.42
C VAL A 778 1.62 -13.28 -40.39
N ARG A 779 1.63 -14.28 -39.51
CA ARG A 779 0.68 -14.44 -38.40
C ARG A 779 1.44 -14.30 -37.09
N LEU A 780 0.95 -13.42 -36.21
CA LEU A 780 1.46 -13.21 -34.85
C LEU A 780 0.35 -13.61 -33.85
N GLU A 781 0.68 -14.50 -32.93
CA GLU A 781 -0.26 -15.12 -31.99
C GLU A 781 0.23 -14.97 -30.54
N ARG A 782 -0.70 -14.70 -29.61
CA ARG A 782 -0.46 -14.71 -28.16
C ARG A 782 -0.90 -16.06 -27.57
N TRP A 783 0.04 -16.77 -26.96
CA TRP A 783 -0.12 -18.12 -26.41
C TRP A 783 -0.06 -18.12 -24.86
N VAL A 784 -1.22 -18.25 -24.22
CA VAL A 784 -1.39 -18.30 -22.76
C VAL A 784 -1.33 -19.75 -22.26
N ARG A 785 -0.99 -19.97 -20.98
CA ARG A 785 -1.36 -21.22 -20.30
C ARG A 785 -2.82 -21.14 -19.82
N PRO A 786 -3.64 -22.20 -19.93
CA PRO A 786 -5.01 -22.20 -19.40
C PRO A 786 -5.10 -21.91 -17.89
N ARG A 787 -4.07 -22.33 -17.12
CA ARG A 787 -3.93 -22.05 -15.68
C ARG A 787 -3.18 -20.76 -15.37
N ARG A 788 -2.71 -20.00 -16.37
CA ARG A 788 -1.96 -18.73 -16.26
C ARG A 788 -0.70 -18.78 -15.37
N ASP A 789 -0.22 -20.00 -15.12
CA ASP A 789 0.95 -20.42 -14.34
C ASP A 789 2.27 -20.29 -15.12
N ALA A 790 2.34 -19.30 -16.01
CA ALA A 790 3.53 -18.89 -16.74
C ALA A 790 3.27 -17.53 -17.42
N ARG A 791 4.34 -16.80 -17.74
CA ARG A 791 4.30 -15.61 -18.60
C ARG A 791 3.71 -15.93 -19.98
N ASP A 792 3.18 -14.94 -20.67
CA ASP A 792 2.71 -15.08 -22.05
C ASP A 792 3.87 -15.29 -23.03
N VAL A 793 3.57 -16.00 -24.13
CA VAL A 793 4.53 -16.34 -25.18
C VAL A 793 3.93 -16.00 -26.53
N TYR A 794 4.74 -15.46 -27.44
CA TYR A 794 4.30 -14.95 -28.73
C TYR A 794 4.91 -15.77 -29.87
N ARG A 795 4.07 -16.30 -30.75
CA ARG A 795 4.49 -17.10 -31.92
C ARG A 795 4.35 -16.29 -33.20
N ILE A 796 5.35 -16.37 -34.07
CA ILE A 796 5.41 -15.68 -35.36
C ILE A 796 5.62 -16.73 -36.44
N SER A 797 4.68 -16.84 -37.38
CA SER A 797 4.66 -17.86 -38.44
C SER A 797 4.29 -17.27 -39.82
N GLY A 798 4.47 -18.05 -40.88
CA GLY A 798 4.07 -17.70 -42.26
C GLY A 798 5.19 -17.22 -43.19
N SER A 799 6.33 -16.78 -42.65
CA SER A 799 7.52 -16.42 -43.44
C SER A 799 8.39 -17.64 -43.80
N ALA A 800 9.10 -17.60 -44.94
CA ALA A 800 10.09 -18.61 -45.33
C ALA A 800 11.25 -18.81 -44.32
N SER A 801 11.40 -17.92 -43.34
CA SER A 801 12.37 -18.00 -42.23
C SER A 801 12.03 -19.04 -41.15
N GLY A 802 10.93 -19.79 -41.29
CA GLY A 802 10.42 -20.71 -40.27
C GLY A 802 9.75 -19.99 -39.09
N ASP A 803 9.15 -20.76 -38.19
CA ASP A 803 8.49 -20.22 -37.00
C ASP A 803 9.51 -19.67 -35.98
N LEU A 804 9.13 -18.60 -35.30
CA LEU A 804 9.87 -18.05 -34.15
C LEU A 804 8.92 -17.85 -32.96
N VAL A 805 9.47 -18.03 -31.77
CA VAL A 805 8.77 -17.91 -30.49
C VAL A 805 9.57 -16.95 -29.61
N LEU A 806 8.89 -15.99 -28.98
CA LEU A 806 9.47 -14.92 -28.16
C LEU A 806 8.62 -14.66 -26.90
N GLU A 807 9.24 -14.26 -25.79
CA GLU A 807 8.53 -13.89 -24.56
C GLU A 807 8.18 -12.39 -24.50
N SER A 808 9.00 -11.53 -25.11
CA SER A 808 8.74 -10.09 -25.17
C SER A 808 7.70 -9.75 -26.25
N ARG A 809 6.56 -9.19 -25.84
CA ARG A 809 5.52 -8.62 -26.73
C ARG A 809 6.10 -7.54 -27.65
N THR A 810 7.02 -6.72 -27.13
CA THR A 810 7.71 -5.64 -27.86
C THR A 810 8.55 -6.21 -29.01
N ALA A 811 9.41 -7.19 -28.73
CA ALA A 811 10.20 -7.87 -29.74
C ALA A 811 9.32 -8.63 -30.76
N ALA A 812 8.25 -9.28 -30.30
CA ALA A 812 7.38 -10.07 -31.16
C ALA A 812 6.59 -9.22 -32.19
N ILE A 813 6.10 -8.04 -31.80
CA ILE A 813 5.43 -7.12 -32.72
C ILE A 813 6.43 -6.56 -33.75
N LEU A 814 7.63 -6.14 -33.32
CA LEU A 814 8.69 -5.66 -34.22
C LEU A 814 9.10 -6.72 -35.25
N GLU A 815 9.38 -7.95 -34.80
CA GLU A 815 9.80 -9.06 -35.66
C GLU A 815 8.69 -9.51 -36.63
N ALA A 816 7.43 -9.51 -36.21
CA ALA A 816 6.30 -9.77 -37.10
C ALA A 816 6.19 -8.70 -38.19
N HIS A 817 6.25 -7.41 -37.82
CA HIS A 817 6.23 -6.29 -38.77
C HIS A 817 7.41 -6.35 -39.76
N ARG A 818 8.63 -6.66 -39.27
CA ARG A 818 9.82 -6.86 -40.09
C ARG A 818 9.64 -7.97 -41.13
N ARG A 819 9.08 -9.12 -40.72
CA ARG A 819 8.82 -10.26 -41.63
C ARG A 819 7.70 -10.00 -42.62
N ALA A 820 6.69 -9.21 -42.23
CA ALA A 820 5.57 -8.86 -43.10
C ALA A 820 5.92 -7.80 -44.15
N GLY A 821 7.03 -7.07 -43.96
CA GLY A 821 7.38 -5.90 -44.79
C GLY A 821 6.50 -4.68 -44.49
N ILE A 822 5.83 -4.65 -43.33
CA ILE A 822 4.87 -3.61 -42.96
C ILE A 822 5.51 -2.70 -41.91
N PRO A 823 5.76 -1.41 -42.20
CA PRO A 823 6.31 -0.49 -41.21
C PRO A 823 5.46 -0.35 -39.95
N LEU A 824 6.10 -0.46 -38.80
CA LEU A 824 5.54 -0.14 -37.48
C LEU A 824 5.86 1.30 -37.07
N LEU A 825 7.04 1.76 -37.49
CA LEU A 825 7.68 3.01 -37.10
C LEU A 825 8.10 3.79 -38.37
N HIS A 826 7.94 5.10 -38.36
CA HIS A 826 8.33 5.98 -39.47
C HIS A 826 9.25 7.09 -38.98
N HIS A 827 10.39 7.27 -39.64
CA HIS A 827 11.30 8.38 -39.40
C HIS A 827 10.83 9.61 -40.17
N ALA A 828 10.61 10.71 -39.46
CA ALA A 828 10.34 12.03 -40.01
C ALA A 828 11.23 13.05 -39.31
N GLU A 829 11.95 13.86 -40.08
CA GLU A 829 12.87 14.90 -39.59
C GLU A 829 13.88 14.41 -38.53
N ASN A 830 13.61 14.64 -37.24
CA ASN A 830 14.42 14.25 -36.09
C ASN A 830 13.66 13.37 -35.08
N GLU A 831 12.58 12.71 -35.53
CA GLU A 831 11.73 11.86 -34.72
C GLU A 831 11.38 10.53 -35.40
N LEU A 832 11.07 9.52 -34.58
CA LEU A 832 10.52 8.25 -35.03
C LEU A 832 9.12 8.08 -34.43
N VAL A 833 8.10 8.03 -35.28
CA VAL A 833 6.69 8.05 -34.87
C VAL A 833 6.05 6.68 -35.09
N ARG A 834 5.25 6.22 -34.12
CA ARG A 834 4.49 4.96 -34.19
C ARG A 834 3.31 5.09 -35.18
N LEU A 835 3.18 4.10 -36.07
CA LEU A 835 2.17 4.03 -37.13
C LEU A 835 0.96 3.13 -36.80
N ARG A 836 0.94 2.48 -35.64
CA ARG A 836 -0.10 1.53 -35.21
C ARG A 836 -0.47 1.77 -33.74
N ALA A 837 -1.55 1.12 -33.29
CA ALA A 837 -2.00 1.25 -31.91
C ALA A 837 -0.98 0.66 -30.92
N GLU A 838 -0.51 -0.57 -31.11
CA GLU A 838 0.52 -1.22 -30.29
C GLU A 838 1.84 -1.39 -31.06
N GLY A 839 2.92 -1.66 -30.31
CA GLY A 839 4.27 -1.89 -30.82
C GLY A 839 5.20 -0.69 -30.59
N ASN A 840 6.34 -0.93 -29.96
CA ASN A 840 7.28 0.08 -29.45
C ASN A 840 8.72 -0.32 -29.82
N LEU A 841 9.69 0.60 -29.75
CA LEU A 841 11.12 0.24 -29.74
C LEU A 841 11.51 -0.48 -28.43
N PRO A 842 12.52 -1.37 -28.41
CA PRO A 842 12.98 -2.03 -27.18
C PRO A 842 13.57 -1.01 -26.19
N ALA A 843 13.24 -1.14 -24.90
CA ALA A 843 13.56 -0.15 -23.88
C ALA A 843 15.07 0.14 -23.77
N GLU A 844 15.92 -0.84 -24.07
CA GLU A 844 17.38 -0.72 -24.07
C GLU A 844 17.90 0.23 -25.17
N ILE A 845 17.29 0.19 -26.35
CA ILE A 845 17.58 1.12 -27.45
C ILE A 845 17.05 2.52 -27.13
N VAL A 846 15.86 2.60 -26.52
CA VAL A 846 15.28 3.90 -26.17
C VAL A 846 16.07 4.60 -25.07
N GLY A 847 16.64 3.85 -24.12
CA GLY A 847 17.61 4.40 -23.15
C GLY A 847 18.83 5.03 -23.82
N ALA A 848 19.37 4.39 -24.86
CA ALA A 848 20.46 4.96 -25.65
C ALA A 848 20.03 6.20 -26.45
N LEU A 849 18.85 6.19 -27.08
CA LEU A 849 18.29 7.34 -27.82
C LEU A 849 17.98 8.53 -26.89
N ARG A 850 17.43 8.30 -25.70
CA ARG A 850 17.19 9.35 -24.70
C ARG A 850 18.48 10.07 -24.32
N PHE A 851 19.55 9.30 -24.15
CA PHE A 851 20.87 9.79 -23.78
C PHE A 851 21.63 10.48 -24.92
N ALA A 852 21.45 9.97 -26.14
CA ALA A 852 21.93 10.58 -27.38
C ALA A 852 21.38 12.00 -27.56
N HIS A 853 20.06 12.16 -27.40
CA HIS A 853 19.31 13.37 -27.76
C HIS A 853 18.99 14.32 -26.58
N LEU A 854 19.26 13.90 -25.34
CA LEU A 854 18.91 14.63 -24.11
C LEU A 854 17.39 14.93 -23.96
N ALA A 855 16.54 14.03 -24.48
CA ALA A 855 15.09 14.15 -24.44
C ALA A 855 14.44 12.76 -24.34
N SER A 856 13.36 12.61 -23.58
CA SER A 856 12.61 11.35 -23.47
C SER A 856 11.62 11.14 -24.62
N SER A 857 11.37 9.87 -24.95
CA SER A 857 10.19 9.45 -25.72
C SER A 857 8.89 9.64 -24.92
N GLY A 858 7.76 9.62 -25.62
CA GLY A 858 6.46 9.66 -24.95
C GLY A 858 5.26 9.75 -25.90
N PRO A 859 4.04 9.84 -25.32
CA PRO A 859 2.81 10.04 -26.09
C PRO A 859 2.75 11.43 -26.70
N ILE A 860 2.47 11.50 -28.00
CA ILE A 860 2.25 12.75 -28.75
C ILE A 860 0.87 12.76 -29.40
N ARG A 861 0.31 13.95 -29.59
CA ARG A 861 -0.96 14.13 -30.31
C ARG A 861 -0.68 14.45 -31.79
N ARG A 862 -1.34 13.74 -32.69
CA ARG A 862 -1.28 13.97 -34.14
C ARG A 862 -2.15 15.17 -34.54
N GLU A 863 -1.90 15.71 -35.73
CA GLU A 863 -2.78 16.68 -36.40
C GLU A 863 -4.24 16.18 -36.53
N THR A 864 -4.44 14.86 -36.64
CA THR A 864 -5.76 14.20 -36.62
C THR A 864 -6.47 14.24 -35.26
N GLY A 865 -5.84 14.80 -34.23
CA GLY A 865 -6.32 14.83 -32.85
C GLY A 865 -6.07 13.54 -32.06
N GLU A 866 -5.62 12.46 -32.71
CA GLU A 866 -5.36 11.15 -32.11
C GLU A 866 -4.02 11.10 -31.35
N TRP A 867 -3.96 10.35 -30.25
CA TRP A 867 -2.71 10.07 -29.54
C TRP A 867 -1.93 8.92 -30.18
N THR A 868 -0.65 9.15 -30.47
CA THR A 868 0.34 8.12 -30.80
C THR A 868 1.56 8.24 -29.88
N TYR A 869 2.67 7.60 -30.23
CA TYR A 869 3.93 7.61 -29.48
C TYR A 869 5.10 7.98 -30.38
N ALA A 870 6.07 8.74 -29.86
CA ALA A 870 7.25 9.20 -30.60
C ALA A 870 8.54 9.04 -29.80
N TYR A 871 9.64 8.86 -30.53
CA TYR A 871 11.01 8.73 -30.02
C TYR A 871 11.91 9.81 -30.64
N PRO A 872 12.88 10.37 -29.88
CA PRO A 872 13.96 11.14 -30.48
C PRO A 872 14.79 10.25 -31.42
N CYS A 873 15.04 10.70 -32.65
CA CYS A 873 15.73 9.88 -33.65
C CYS A 873 16.33 10.74 -34.77
N SER A 874 17.66 10.90 -34.79
CA SER A 874 18.32 11.56 -35.93
C SER A 874 18.24 10.68 -37.18
N ARG A 875 18.51 11.27 -38.34
CA ARG A 875 18.62 10.51 -39.59
C ARG A 875 19.70 9.42 -39.56
N ASP A 876 20.76 9.58 -38.75
CA ASP A 876 21.79 8.55 -38.56
C ASP A 876 21.29 7.41 -37.65
N ASP A 877 20.64 7.74 -36.52
CA ASP A 877 19.99 6.72 -35.67
C ASP A 877 18.97 5.90 -36.48
N ALA A 878 18.15 6.56 -37.31
CA ALA A 878 17.17 5.90 -38.17
C ALA A 878 17.80 4.92 -39.17
N ARG A 879 19.03 5.18 -39.64
CA ARG A 879 19.78 4.24 -40.52
C ARG A 879 20.21 2.99 -39.77
N GLU A 880 20.64 3.14 -38.51
CA GLU A 880 21.03 2.02 -37.65
C GLU A 880 19.80 1.20 -37.23
N LEU A 881 18.68 1.86 -36.89
CA LEU A 881 17.41 1.19 -36.60
C LEU A 881 16.87 0.40 -37.81
N VAL A 882 17.04 0.89 -39.03
CA VAL A 882 16.73 0.14 -40.27
C VAL A 882 17.72 -1.03 -40.46
N ALA A 883 19.00 -0.88 -40.11
CA ALA A 883 19.97 -1.98 -40.17
C ALA A 883 19.72 -3.09 -39.13
N ILE A 884 19.16 -2.74 -37.97
CA ILE A 884 18.81 -3.68 -36.89
C ILE A 884 17.43 -4.33 -37.15
N PHE A 885 16.39 -3.52 -37.36
CA PHE A 885 14.99 -3.97 -37.38
C PHE A 885 14.38 -4.07 -38.79
N GLY A 886 15.11 -3.71 -39.86
CA GLY A 886 14.66 -3.83 -41.24
C GLY A 886 13.35 -3.09 -41.52
N ALA A 887 12.47 -3.72 -42.32
CA ALA A 887 11.22 -3.13 -42.80
C ALA A 887 10.17 -2.80 -41.73
N ALA A 888 10.42 -3.09 -40.44
CA ALA A 888 9.62 -2.55 -39.34
C ALA A 888 9.81 -1.02 -39.18
N VAL A 889 10.91 -0.47 -39.68
CA VAL A 889 11.25 0.95 -39.67
C VAL A 889 11.27 1.48 -41.12
N ALA A 890 10.60 2.61 -41.37
CA ALA A 890 10.57 3.31 -42.65
C ALA A 890 11.05 4.77 -42.50
N GLY A 891 11.17 5.50 -43.63
CA GLY A 891 11.58 6.91 -43.67
C GLY A 891 13.08 7.15 -43.88
N SER A 892 13.93 6.15 -43.63
CA SER A 892 15.38 6.23 -43.89
C SER A 892 15.88 5.05 -44.74
N ALA A 893 16.89 5.29 -45.57
CA ALA A 893 17.56 4.25 -46.35
C ALA A 893 18.71 3.63 -45.53
N PRO A 894 18.96 2.30 -45.61
CA PRO A 894 19.98 1.64 -44.79
C PRO A 894 21.39 2.23 -44.98
N ALA A 895 22.20 2.21 -43.92
CA ALA A 895 23.58 2.72 -43.95
C ALA A 895 24.44 1.96 -44.98
N PRO A 896 25.16 2.64 -45.90
CA PRO A 896 25.81 1.99 -47.04
C PRO A 896 26.96 1.03 -46.68
N ASP A 897 27.60 1.17 -45.51
CA ASP A 897 28.73 0.29 -45.10
C ASP A 897 28.29 -1.01 -44.39
N HIS A 898 27.02 -1.15 -43.98
CA HIS A 898 26.57 -2.37 -43.27
C HIS A 898 26.59 -3.64 -44.14
N ALA A 899 26.75 -3.49 -45.46
CA ALA A 899 27.04 -4.58 -46.40
C ALA A 899 28.32 -5.38 -46.06
N ARG A 900 29.20 -4.86 -45.19
CA ARG A 900 30.43 -5.56 -44.76
C ARG A 900 30.26 -6.53 -43.60
N TYR A 901 29.09 -6.65 -42.96
CA TYR A 901 28.85 -7.66 -41.92
C TYR A 901 28.64 -9.11 -42.45
N ARG A 902 29.40 -9.50 -43.48
CA ARG A 902 29.62 -10.91 -43.86
C ARG A 902 30.53 -11.61 -42.85
N LEU A 903 30.04 -11.84 -41.62
CA LEU A 903 30.70 -12.65 -40.60
C LEU A 903 30.65 -14.16 -40.93
N SER A 904 31.18 -14.54 -42.10
CA SER A 904 31.26 -15.93 -42.57
C SER A 904 32.66 -16.36 -43.02
N ARG A 905 33.64 -15.44 -43.13
CA ARG A 905 35.04 -15.74 -43.50
C ARG A 905 36.07 -14.87 -42.76
N LYS A 906 36.23 -15.07 -41.44
CA LYS A 906 37.53 -14.85 -40.72
C LYS A 906 37.60 -15.33 -39.26
N LEU A 907 36.53 -15.86 -38.67
CA LEU A 907 36.64 -16.63 -37.41
C LEU A 907 37.32 -17.99 -37.71
N GLY A 908 38.49 -18.21 -37.09
CA GLY A 908 39.19 -19.50 -37.12
C GLY A 908 38.42 -20.60 -36.37
N PRO A 909 38.91 -21.85 -36.36
CA PRO A 909 38.15 -23.02 -35.87
C PRO A 909 37.63 -22.87 -34.43
N ARG A 910 38.38 -22.21 -33.53
CA ARG A 910 37.92 -21.92 -32.15
C ARG A 910 36.69 -21.00 -32.11
N GLY A 911 36.55 -20.07 -33.04
CA GLY A 911 35.39 -19.16 -33.12
C GLY A 911 34.09 -19.82 -33.59
N ARG A 912 34.16 -20.99 -34.24
CA ARG A 912 32.96 -21.77 -34.61
C ARG A 912 32.35 -22.55 -33.45
N ALA A 913 33.11 -22.81 -32.38
CA ALA A 913 32.61 -23.54 -31.21
C ALA A 913 31.61 -22.70 -30.37
N LEU A 914 31.81 -21.39 -30.31
CA LEU A 914 30.98 -20.46 -29.52
C LEU A 914 29.61 -20.14 -30.14
N LEU A 915 29.29 -20.67 -31.32
CA LEU A 915 28.04 -20.45 -32.04
C LEU A 915 27.20 -21.74 -32.22
N ASN A 916 27.54 -22.82 -31.49
CA ASN A 916 26.79 -24.07 -31.52
C ASN A 916 26.21 -24.38 -30.12
N PRO A 917 24.88 -24.20 -29.90
CA PRO A 917 24.27 -24.38 -28.58
C PRO A 917 24.30 -25.83 -28.08
N ALA A 918 24.57 -26.82 -28.94
CA ALA A 918 24.68 -28.23 -28.54
C ALA A 918 26.03 -28.59 -27.85
N ALA A 919 27.01 -27.68 -27.82
CA ALA A 919 28.35 -27.97 -27.29
C ALA A 919 28.51 -27.75 -25.77
N ALA A 920 27.55 -27.10 -25.10
CA ALA A 920 27.65 -26.73 -23.68
C ALA A 920 27.22 -27.84 -22.70
N LEU A 921 26.94 -29.06 -23.18
CA LEU A 921 26.46 -30.18 -22.37
C LEU A 921 27.36 -31.42 -22.47
N ARG A 922 28.52 -31.36 -21.81
CA ARG A 922 29.18 -32.55 -21.23
C ARG A 922 29.72 -32.21 -19.84
N PRO A 923 29.42 -32.99 -18.80
CA PRO A 923 30.10 -32.84 -17.52
C PRO A 923 31.56 -33.28 -17.65
N VAL A 924 32.44 -32.56 -16.97
CA VAL A 924 33.75 -33.09 -16.55
C VAL A 924 33.56 -33.64 -15.14
N LEU A 925 34.20 -34.77 -14.86
CA LEU A 925 34.23 -35.43 -13.54
C LEU A 925 35.04 -34.62 -12.52
#